data_AF-A0A0C9MRC8-F1
#
_entry.id   AF-A0A0C9MRC8-F1
#
_cell.length_a   1.000
_cell.length_b   1.000
_cell.length_c   1.000
_cell.angle_alpha   90.00
_cell.angle_beta   90.00
_cell.angle_gamma   90.00
#
_symmetry.space_group_name_H-M   'P 1'
#
loop_
_entity.id
_entity.type
_entity.pdbx_description
1 polymer ?
#
loop_
_entity_poly.entity_id
_entity_poly.type
_entity_poly.pdbx_seq_one_letter_code
_entity_poly.pdbx_strand_id
1 'polypeptide(L)'
;MSEHQAHDLILQAEKKLNSWTWFNSTNKQEDAAEIYEKAGNTFKLAQRWQDAGNAYFKAAELYKTTPDLQYESSKSFENAAKCLKRMDARAAIEALQCAIQVDKESANFRNAAKHHQEIAEIYESEIIDLNGAKDNWEQAANLYMADDSPAMINKCLLKVAHFAAQLEQYTVAIDNFERVATDSMDNQLTKWSIKEYFLKAGLCSMCIGDTVKCHQLLDKYCAVDLSFENTREYQFLLGILGCIENNDQDLFSQKVFEFDQMTKLDNWKISILLKIKKSMDLSIVPSLSSSSIPMPPPESHSPTHPTHLNPPQDLLSVNHPMPMSERRNSQSQLSSSAPSFGSFLNGQNPVHNDQSSNHSSTSSSRRRNSTAHRRESVASSNSPMLTIEFDGGNHVIVRPNRIVRGKVVLNLCERIHVTRIRIKFRAEEAAMVKVDEGGADGKGEWVHEMITTYFETEWKLHGQEVSPYSQCAWDEIEPGHYEYPFALKFPNVNYPPSMEEPAGFGIRYIWTAQADGPALQSGLKSREYITPYRPIIVSIADKEWIYKTTLMKDKKQALAEVQAKLYKQTYCPDEPFKMQLNMMILHSDSKITSLVYRFRKHHEGKMLVQQGTAFRENIRTVIQDAVTLPSTSDLTQLSETIQFDVPTRLVSPSFLSRHTRVHYDLCFQVTIEQGHLFKTSHVNEFAIPLTIANLPYDQLLRIPDLTAIQHYRQSTECPLFFDPELEEPPAPQGLPSELIGPLTAALMSPNSSEEQPPSYFSLPELPPQFELRKERKERTVFMTRQARGAYHGQELGEATIIPGLYDEDW
;
A
#
# COMPACT_ATOMS: atom_id res chain seq x y z
N MET A 1 -32.11 -15.81 -3.47
CA MET A 1 -32.87 -16.44 -2.36
C MET A 1 -32.90 -15.55 -1.12
N SER A 2 -31.77 -15.04 -0.63
CA SER A 2 -31.70 -14.14 0.54
C SER A 2 -32.55 -12.86 0.40
N GLU A 3 -32.60 -12.25 -0.79
CA GLU A 3 -33.39 -11.04 -1.03
C GLU A 3 -34.91 -11.25 -0.87
N HIS A 4 -35.45 -12.33 -1.44
CA HIS A 4 -36.87 -12.67 -1.30
C HIS A 4 -37.23 -12.93 0.16
N GLN A 5 -36.37 -13.67 0.86
CA GLN A 5 -36.53 -13.95 2.29
C GLN A 5 -36.52 -12.66 3.13
N ALA A 6 -35.70 -11.67 2.79
CA ALA A 6 -35.68 -10.38 3.47
C ALA A 6 -36.98 -9.59 3.26
N HIS A 7 -37.51 -9.55 2.04
CA HIS A 7 -38.82 -8.94 1.75
C HIS A 7 -39.96 -9.64 2.47
N ASP A 8 -39.93 -10.97 2.55
CA ASP A 8 -40.92 -11.74 3.32
C ASP A 8 -40.89 -11.38 4.81
N LEU A 9 -39.71 -11.15 5.38
CA LEU A 9 -39.54 -10.71 6.77
C LEU A 9 -40.10 -9.29 6.99
N ILE A 10 -39.89 -8.36 6.05
CA ILE A 10 -40.51 -7.02 6.12
C ILE A 10 -42.04 -7.14 6.15
N LEU A 11 -42.62 -7.94 5.25
CA LEU A 11 -44.07 -8.16 5.22
C LEU A 11 -44.59 -8.83 6.51
N GLN A 12 -43.81 -9.71 7.13
CA GLN A 12 -44.15 -10.31 8.42
C GLN A 12 -44.15 -9.26 9.55
N ALA A 13 -43.14 -8.38 9.58
CA ALA A 13 -43.08 -7.29 10.55
C ALA A 13 -44.27 -6.33 10.40
N GLU A 14 -44.61 -5.94 9.17
CA GLU A 14 -45.76 -5.06 8.89
C GLU A 14 -47.11 -5.72 9.27
N LYS A 15 -47.29 -7.01 8.98
CA LYS A 15 -48.48 -7.76 9.43
C LYS A 15 -48.55 -7.82 10.94
N LYS A 16 -47.42 -8.02 11.62
CA LYS A 16 -47.35 -8.02 13.08
C LYS A 16 -47.79 -6.66 13.63
N LEU A 17 -47.29 -5.55 13.08
CA LEU A 17 -47.70 -4.18 13.44
C LEU A 17 -49.19 -3.90 13.17
N ASN A 18 -49.79 -4.51 12.16
CA ASN A 18 -51.20 -4.30 11.81
C ASN A 18 -52.18 -5.28 12.49
N SER A 19 -51.68 -6.28 13.24
CA SER A 19 -52.52 -7.25 13.93
C SER A 19 -53.31 -6.63 15.10
N TRP A 20 -54.61 -6.91 15.21
CA TRP A 20 -55.46 -6.38 16.28
C TRP A 20 -55.18 -7.14 17.59
N THR A 21 -54.67 -6.45 18.61
CA THR A 21 -54.37 -7.03 19.94
C THR A 21 -55.04 -6.19 21.02
N TRP A 22 -55.85 -6.83 21.88
CA TRP A 22 -56.72 -6.15 22.85
C TRP A 22 -56.07 -5.85 24.22
N PHE A 23 -54.94 -6.49 24.55
CA PHE A 23 -54.17 -6.23 25.75
C PHE A 23 -52.71 -6.55 25.42
N ASN A 24 -51.79 -5.61 25.64
CA ASN A 24 -50.33 -5.70 25.44
C ASN A 24 -49.76 -5.21 24.07
N SER A 25 -49.79 -3.89 23.85
CA SER A 25 -49.23 -3.24 22.65
C SER A 25 -47.69 -3.17 22.64
N THR A 26 -47.03 -3.20 23.80
CA THR A 26 -45.57 -3.02 23.91
C THR A 26 -44.81 -4.22 23.33
N ASN A 27 -45.20 -5.45 23.69
CA ASN A 27 -44.60 -6.67 23.14
C ASN A 27 -44.76 -6.79 21.62
N LYS A 28 -45.78 -6.14 21.05
CA LYS A 28 -46.02 -6.16 19.60
C LYS A 28 -45.00 -5.31 18.83
N GLN A 29 -44.59 -4.17 19.38
CA GLN A 29 -43.59 -3.29 18.76
C GLN A 29 -42.20 -3.92 18.85
N GLU A 30 -41.88 -4.54 19.99
CA GLU A 30 -40.65 -5.30 20.20
C GLU A 30 -40.54 -6.50 19.24
N ASP A 31 -41.56 -7.36 19.19
CA ASP A 31 -41.59 -8.50 18.26
C ASP A 31 -41.40 -8.05 16.79
N ALA A 32 -42.01 -6.93 16.40
CA ALA A 32 -41.88 -6.40 15.05
C ALA A 32 -40.48 -5.83 14.79
N ALA A 33 -39.87 -5.17 15.78
CA ALA A 33 -38.51 -4.64 15.70
C ALA A 33 -37.47 -5.75 15.49
N GLU A 34 -37.58 -6.87 16.22
CA GLU A 34 -36.69 -8.02 16.04
C GLU A 34 -36.78 -8.61 14.63
N ILE A 35 -38.00 -8.68 14.06
CA ILE A 35 -38.20 -9.15 12.69
C ILE A 35 -37.55 -8.17 11.69
N TYR A 36 -37.65 -6.86 11.93
CA TYR A 36 -36.96 -5.85 11.11
C TYR A 36 -35.44 -5.94 11.22
N GLU A 37 -34.87 -6.18 12.41
CA GLU A 37 -33.43 -6.42 12.55
C GLU A 37 -32.99 -7.67 11.78
N LYS A 38 -33.77 -8.75 11.84
CA LYS A 38 -33.53 -9.97 11.07
C LYS A 38 -33.59 -9.71 9.56
N ALA A 39 -34.56 -8.89 9.11
CA ALA A 39 -34.64 -8.46 7.72
C ALA A 39 -33.40 -7.63 7.33
N GLY A 40 -32.97 -6.69 8.17
CA GLY A 40 -31.76 -5.90 7.99
C GLY A 40 -30.50 -6.76 7.85
N ASN A 41 -30.32 -7.74 8.74
CA ASN A 41 -29.23 -8.72 8.66
C ASN A 41 -29.26 -9.51 7.34
N THR A 42 -30.46 -9.89 6.88
CA THR A 42 -30.64 -10.65 5.63
C THR A 42 -30.38 -9.77 4.39
N PHE A 43 -30.82 -8.52 4.39
CA PHE A 43 -30.49 -7.54 3.33
C PHE A 43 -28.98 -7.24 3.29
N LYS A 44 -28.33 -7.17 4.46
CA LYS A 44 -26.88 -7.01 4.57
C LYS A 44 -26.12 -8.19 3.94
N LEU A 45 -26.57 -9.43 4.17
CA LEU A 45 -26.03 -10.63 3.50
C LEU A 45 -26.25 -10.61 1.98
N ALA A 46 -27.37 -10.04 1.53
CA ALA A 46 -27.68 -9.83 0.12
C ALA A 46 -26.96 -8.61 -0.50
N GLN A 47 -26.12 -7.90 0.26
CA GLN A 47 -25.42 -6.66 -0.14
C GLN A 47 -26.37 -5.52 -0.57
N ARG A 48 -27.63 -5.53 -0.11
CA ARG A 48 -28.59 -4.44 -0.31
C ARG A 48 -28.49 -3.44 0.85
N TRP A 49 -27.47 -2.58 0.81
CA TRP A 49 -27.11 -1.67 1.92
C TRP A 49 -28.19 -0.64 2.25
N GLN A 50 -28.85 -0.08 1.23
CA GLN A 50 -29.93 0.88 1.44
C GLN A 50 -31.12 0.23 2.18
N ASP A 51 -31.56 -0.94 1.73
CA ASP A 51 -32.70 -1.63 2.34
C ASP A 51 -32.38 -2.19 3.72
N ALA A 52 -31.14 -2.65 3.94
CA ALA A 52 -30.65 -3.03 5.26
C ALA A 52 -30.69 -1.83 6.21
N GLY A 53 -30.17 -0.68 5.77
CA GLY A 53 -30.21 0.58 6.53
C GLY A 53 -31.64 0.99 6.90
N ASN A 54 -32.55 0.99 5.92
CA ASN A 54 -33.96 1.31 6.14
C ASN A 54 -34.65 0.33 7.11
N ALA A 55 -34.32 -0.97 7.03
CA ALA A 55 -34.88 -1.97 7.93
C ALA A 55 -34.39 -1.79 9.39
N TYR A 56 -33.09 -1.55 9.60
CA TYR A 56 -32.57 -1.24 10.93
C TYR A 56 -33.11 0.09 11.47
N PHE A 57 -33.29 1.10 10.61
CA PHE A 57 -33.86 2.37 11.02
C PHE A 57 -35.30 2.18 11.54
N LYS A 58 -36.12 1.42 10.82
CA LYS A 58 -37.47 1.05 11.29
C LYS A 58 -37.45 0.25 12.59
N ALA A 59 -36.51 -0.69 12.75
CA ALA A 59 -36.34 -1.43 14.01
C ALA A 59 -36.01 -0.48 15.17
N ALA A 60 -35.08 0.46 14.94
CA ALA A 60 -34.67 1.45 15.93
C ALA A 60 -35.81 2.36 16.39
N GLU A 61 -36.65 2.84 15.46
CA GLU A 61 -37.84 3.65 15.76
C GLU A 61 -38.86 2.88 16.61
N LEU A 62 -39.05 1.59 16.35
CA LEU A 62 -39.94 0.74 17.14
C LEU A 62 -39.38 0.52 18.55
N TYR A 63 -38.09 0.21 18.68
CA TYR A 63 -37.44 0.07 19.99
C TYR A 63 -37.50 1.38 20.79
N LYS A 64 -37.38 2.53 20.14
CA LYS A 64 -37.45 3.86 20.79
C LYS A 64 -38.77 4.07 21.54
N THR A 65 -39.87 3.48 21.07
CA THR A 65 -41.19 3.61 21.71
C THR A 65 -41.31 2.88 23.04
N THR A 66 -40.38 1.96 23.34
CA THR A 66 -40.36 1.18 24.58
C THR A 66 -39.28 1.73 25.53
N PRO A 67 -39.63 2.21 26.74
CA PRO A 67 -38.67 2.83 27.67
C PRO A 67 -37.49 1.95 28.07
N ASP A 68 -37.68 0.62 28.15
CA ASP A 68 -36.64 -0.31 28.59
C ASP A 68 -35.67 -0.72 27.47
N LEU A 69 -35.95 -0.36 26.21
CA LEU A 69 -35.20 -0.79 25.02
C LEU A 69 -34.44 0.35 24.33
N GLN A 70 -34.10 1.42 25.06
CA GLN A 70 -33.36 2.56 24.51
C GLN A 70 -31.95 2.15 24.02
N TYR A 71 -31.32 1.17 24.68
CA TYR A 71 -30.02 0.66 24.26
C TYR A 71 -30.12 -0.08 22.91
N GLU A 72 -31.11 -0.95 22.75
CA GLU A 72 -31.42 -1.66 21.51
C GLU A 72 -31.75 -0.67 20.39
N SER A 73 -32.51 0.39 20.69
CA SER A 73 -32.80 1.47 19.75
C SER A 73 -31.53 2.18 19.26
N SER A 74 -30.68 2.66 20.17
CA SER A 74 -29.40 3.30 19.81
C SER A 74 -28.50 2.38 18.97
N LYS A 75 -28.38 1.11 19.37
CA LYS A 75 -27.61 0.10 18.63
C LYS A 75 -28.16 -0.18 17.23
N SER A 76 -29.49 -0.23 17.08
CA SER A 76 -30.13 -0.41 15.77
C SER A 76 -29.93 0.81 14.88
N PHE A 77 -29.98 2.04 15.40
CA PHE A 77 -29.59 3.24 14.66
C PHE A 77 -28.11 3.23 14.24
N GLU A 78 -27.19 2.78 15.10
CA GLU A 78 -25.76 2.59 14.73
C GLU A 78 -25.59 1.59 13.59
N ASN A 79 -26.34 0.46 13.62
CA ASN A 79 -26.32 -0.52 12.53
C ASN A 79 -26.90 0.05 11.23
N ALA A 80 -27.95 0.87 11.31
CA ALA A 80 -28.51 1.58 10.17
C ALA A 80 -27.47 2.53 9.56
N ALA A 81 -26.81 3.36 10.38
CA ALA A 81 -25.78 4.30 9.95
C ALA A 81 -24.62 3.60 9.23
N LYS A 82 -24.13 2.46 9.76
CA LYS A 82 -23.07 1.67 9.12
C LYS A 82 -23.46 1.14 7.73
N CYS A 83 -24.72 0.78 7.54
CA CYS A 83 -25.22 0.33 6.24
C CYS A 83 -25.40 1.53 5.28
N LEU A 84 -25.98 2.63 5.76
CA LEU A 84 -26.27 3.82 4.97
C LEU A 84 -25.02 4.59 4.57
N LYS A 85 -23.96 4.62 5.39
CA LYS A 85 -22.70 5.33 5.10
C LYS A 85 -22.10 4.96 3.74
N ARG A 86 -22.32 3.72 3.28
CA ARG A 86 -21.83 3.22 1.98
C ARG A 86 -22.62 3.73 0.77
N MET A 87 -23.83 4.25 0.99
CA MET A 87 -24.77 4.69 -0.03
C MET A 87 -24.95 6.21 0.01
N ASP A 88 -25.23 6.73 1.21
CA ASP A 88 -25.48 8.14 1.48
C ASP A 88 -24.96 8.51 2.89
N ALA A 89 -23.91 9.33 2.91
CA ALA A 89 -23.28 9.82 4.12
C ALA A 89 -24.22 10.70 4.97
N ARG A 90 -25.15 11.44 4.34
CA ARG A 90 -26.10 12.31 5.08
C ARG A 90 -27.14 11.47 5.81
N ALA A 91 -27.69 10.45 5.16
CA ALA A 91 -28.62 9.52 5.80
C ALA A 91 -27.99 8.77 6.99
N ALA A 92 -26.68 8.48 6.91
CA ALA A 92 -25.95 7.90 8.05
C ALA A 92 -25.83 8.88 9.23
N ILE A 93 -25.56 10.16 8.96
CA ILE A 93 -25.54 11.21 9.99
C ILE A 93 -26.91 11.37 10.65
N GLU A 94 -27.99 11.36 9.88
CA GLU A 94 -29.35 11.42 10.42
C GLU A 94 -29.63 10.25 11.37
N ALA A 95 -29.26 9.03 10.99
CA ALA A 95 -29.39 7.86 11.85
C ALA A 95 -28.56 7.99 13.15
N LEU A 96 -27.31 8.48 13.07
CA LEU A 96 -26.48 8.72 14.25
C LEU A 96 -27.03 9.85 15.13
N GLN A 97 -27.62 10.90 14.56
CA GLN A 97 -28.29 11.96 15.32
C GLN A 97 -29.50 11.42 16.09
N CYS A 98 -30.27 10.49 15.50
CA CYS A 98 -31.32 9.77 16.21
C CYS A 98 -30.77 8.93 17.38
N ALA A 99 -29.65 8.23 17.18
CA ALA A 99 -28.98 7.47 18.24
C ALA A 99 -28.51 8.37 19.39
N ILE A 100 -27.90 9.51 19.08
CA ILE A 100 -27.45 10.51 20.06
C ILE A 100 -28.60 11.01 20.91
N GLN A 101 -29.77 11.29 20.31
CA GLN A 101 -30.94 11.75 21.05
C GLN A 101 -31.41 10.70 22.06
N VAL A 102 -31.48 9.44 21.64
CA VAL A 102 -31.84 8.30 22.50
C VAL A 102 -30.84 8.11 23.64
N ASP A 103 -29.54 8.16 23.34
CA ASP A 103 -28.49 8.01 24.35
C ASP A 103 -28.45 9.19 25.34
N LYS A 104 -28.74 10.42 24.89
CA LYS A 104 -28.87 11.59 25.79
C LYS A 104 -30.09 11.47 26.71
N GLU A 105 -31.24 11.03 26.19
CA GLU A 105 -32.46 10.82 26.97
C GLU A 105 -32.30 9.71 28.02
N SER A 106 -31.52 8.68 27.71
CA SER A 106 -31.18 7.57 28.63
C SER A 106 -29.95 7.84 29.52
N ALA A 107 -29.41 9.06 29.50
CA ALA A 107 -28.21 9.49 30.23
C ALA A 107 -26.94 8.66 29.94
N ASN A 108 -26.87 8.02 28.77
CA ASN A 108 -25.70 7.29 28.30
C ASN A 108 -24.74 8.21 27.51
N PHE A 109 -24.13 9.15 28.22
CA PHE A 109 -23.28 10.20 27.62
C PHE A 109 -22.08 9.65 26.86
N ARG A 110 -21.54 8.50 27.29
CA ARG A 110 -20.41 7.84 26.64
C ARG A 110 -20.73 7.35 25.23
N ASN A 111 -21.90 6.74 25.02
CA ASN A 111 -22.33 6.31 23.69
C ASN A 111 -22.70 7.51 22.80
N ALA A 112 -23.41 8.50 23.36
CA ALA A 112 -23.71 9.73 22.65
C ALA A 112 -22.43 10.44 22.16
N ALA A 113 -21.38 10.48 22.99
CA ALA A 113 -20.10 11.05 22.61
C ALA A 113 -19.43 10.26 21.48
N LYS A 114 -19.45 8.92 21.53
CA LYS A 114 -18.92 8.04 20.48
C LYS A 114 -19.62 8.29 19.13
N HIS A 115 -20.95 8.42 19.14
CA HIS A 115 -21.71 8.72 17.92
C HIS A 115 -21.37 10.10 17.36
N HIS A 116 -21.15 11.12 18.20
CA HIS A 116 -20.63 12.41 17.74
C HIS A 116 -19.24 12.31 17.11
N GLN A 117 -18.35 11.45 17.63
CA GLN A 117 -17.05 11.18 16.99
C GLN A 117 -17.24 10.57 15.60
N GLU A 118 -18.14 9.59 15.46
CA GLU A 118 -18.41 8.93 14.16
C GLU A 118 -19.02 9.91 13.14
N ILE A 119 -19.93 10.79 13.56
CA ILE A 119 -20.45 11.89 12.71
C ILE A 119 -19.31 12.80 12.27
N ALA A 120 -18.41 13.18 13.18
CA ALA A 120 -17.30 14.06 12.86
C ALA A 120 -16.30 13.43 11.87
N GLU A 121 -16.06 12.12 11.99
CA GLU A 121 -15.26 11.35 11.03
C GLU A 121 -15.93 11.25 9.65
N ILE A 122 -17.26 11.17 9.58
CA ILE A 122 -18.01 11.23 8.30
C ILE A 122 -17.88 12.63 7.67
N TYR A 123 -17.97 13.70 8.47
CA TYR A 123 -17.74 15.06 7.99
C TYR A 123 -16.30 15.27 7.48
N GLU A 124 -15.30 14.67 8.14
CA GLU A 124 -13.89 14.74 7.73
C GLU A 124 -13.62 13.98 6.41
N SER A 125 -14.18 12.78 6.25
CA SER A 125 -13.82 11.85 5.16
C SER A 125 -14.75 11.87 3.94
N GLU A 126 -16.07 11.96 4.14
CA GLU A 126 -17.05 11.79 3.05
C GLU A 126 -17.61 13.13 2.56
N ILE A 127 -17.91 14.04 3.50
CA ILE A 127 -18.55 15.34 3.19
C ILE A 127 -17.52 16.46 3.01
N ILE A 128 -16.33 16.32 3.59
CA ILE A 128 -15.23 17.28 3.56
C ILE A 128 -15.68 18.65 4.12
N ASP A 129 -16.36 18.64 5.26
CA ASP A 129 -16.76 19.83 6.01
C ASP A 129 -16.04 19.89 7.37
N LEU A 130 -14.98 20.71 7.41
CA LEU A 130 -14.16 20.87 8.60
C LEU A 130 -14.88 21.59 9.75
N ASN A 131 -15.84 22.49 9.46
CA ASN A 131 -16.62 23.15 10.50
C ASN A 131 -17.57 22.15 11.17
N GLY A 132 -18.32 21.39 10.35
CA GLY A 132 -19.19 20.33 10.84
C GLY A 132 -18.43 19.27 11.66
N ALA A 133 -17.23 18.89 11.22
CA ALA A 133 -16.36 17.97 11.96
C ALA A 133 -15.93 18.58 13.32
N LYS A 134 -15.43 19.82 13.33
CA LYS A 134 -14.98 20.51 14.56
C LYS A 134 -16.09 20.59 15.61
N ASP A 135 -17.28 21.04 15.22
CA ASP A 135 -18.41 21.24 16.13
C ASP A 135 -18.91 19.92 16.75
N ASN A 136 -18.82 18.81 16.01
CA ASN A 136 -19.17 17.50 16.53
C ASN A 136 -18.08 16.93 17.46
N TRP A 137 -16.79 17.14 17.16
CA TRP A 137 -15.71 16.78 18.09
C TRP A 137 -15.78 17.57 19.40
N GLU A 138 -16.17 18.85 19.36
CA GLU A 138 -16.38 19.69 20.55
C GLU A 138 -17.56 19.18 21.39
N GLN A 139 -18.68 18.83 20.75
CA GLN A 139 -19.82 18.21 21.43
C GLN A 139 -19.44 16.86 22.07
N ALA A 140 -18.64 16.04 21.38
CA ALA A 140 -18.13 14.79 21.94
C ALA A 140 -17.25 15.04 23.18
N ALA A 141 -16.37 16.06 23.14
CA ALA A 141 -15.55 16.44 24.30
C ALA A 141 -16.41 16.84 25.50
N ASN A 142 -17.44 17.67 25.29
CA ASN A 142 -18.35 18.12 26.33
C ASN A 142 -19.13 16.95 26.98
N LEU A 143 -19.52 15.95 26.19
CA LEU A 143 -20.18 14.75 26.70
C LEU A 143 -19.22 13.85 27.48
N TYR A 144 -17.97 13.70 27.03
CA TYR A 144 -16.96 12.97 27.80
C TYR A 144 -16.54 13.68 29.09
N MET A 145 -16.66 15.01 29.16
CA MET A 145 -16.52 15.77 30.41
C MET A 145 -17.62 15.40 31.43
N ALA A 146 -18.85 15.19 30.97
CA ALA A 146 -19.93 14.72 31.83
C ALA A 146 -19.75 13.26 32.32
N ASP A 147 -19.05 12.43 31.52
CA ASP A 147 -18.71 11.03 31.83
C ASP A 147 -17.41 10.87 32.66
N ASP A 148 -16.68 11.97 32.94
CA ASP A 148 -15.38 11.99 33.65
C ASP A 148 -14.29 11.11 33.00
N SER A 149 -14.18 11.19 31.66
CA SER A 149 -13.25 10.39 30.85
C SER A 149 -12.07 11.24 30.29
N PRO A 150 -11.04 11.59 31.09
CA PRO A 150 -9.98 12.55 30.71
C PRO A 150 -9.19 12.17 29.45
N ALA A 151 -8.90 10.89 29.25
CA ALA A 151 -8.19 10.42 28.06
C ALA A 151 -9.00 10.67 26.77
N MET A 152 -10.32 10.47 26.82
CA MET A 152 -11.21 10.69 25.67
C MET A 152 -11.46 12.17 25.42
N ILE A 153 -11.57 12.98 26.48
CA ILE A 153 -11.65 14.43 26.39
C ILE A 153 -10.42 14.97 25.64
N ASN A 154 -9.22 14.60 26.07
CA ASN A 154 -7.98 15.04 25.43
C ASN A 154 -7.90 14.62 23.95
N LYS A 155 -8.33 13.40 23.61
CA LYS A 155 -8.42 12.94 22.21
C LYS A 155 -9.33 13.85 21.37
N CYS A 156 -10.53 14.20 21.88
CA CYS A 156 -11.47 15.07 21.19
C CYS A 156 -10.93 16.50 21.05
N LEU A 157 -10.40 17.09 22.14
CA LEU A 157 -9.88 18.45 22.14
C LEU A 157 -8.69 18.62 21.18
N LEU A 158 -7.83 17.61 21.03
CA LEU A 158 -6.76 17.63 20.03
C LEU A 158 -7.32 17.69 18.61
N LYS A 159 -8.36 16.91 18.28
CA LYS A 159 -9.04 16.96 16.98
C LYS A 159 -9.69 18.34 16.76
N VAL A 160 -10.35 18.90 17.77
CA VAL A 160 -10.91 20.27 17.72
C VAL A 160 -9.81 21.29 17.42
N ALA A 161 -8.67 21.23 18.12
CA ALA A 161 -7.54 22.13 17.91
C ALA A 161 -6.96 22.01 16.50
N HIS A 162 -6.83 20.78 15.99
CA HIS A 162 -6.37 20.51 14.63
C HIS A 162 -7.26 21.15 13.57
N PHE A 163 -8.58 20.96 13.66
CA PHE A 163 -9.54 21.56 12.72
C PHE A 163 -9.65 23.07 12.89
N ALA A 164 -9.62 23.57 14.13
CA ALA A 164 -9.63 25.01 14.41
C ALA A 164 -8.44 25.72 13.73
N ALA A 165 -7.24 25.13 13.76
CA ALA A 165 -6.08 25.69 13.09
C ALA A 165 -6.21 25.68 11.55
N GLN A 166 -6.81 24.64 10.97
CA GLN A 166 -7.10 24.58 9.52
C GLN A 166 -8.16 25.59 9.10
N LEU A 167 -9.13 25.87 9.98
CA LEU A 167 -10.16 26.89 9.81
C LEU A 167 -9.67 28.30 10.18
N GLU A 168 -8.37 28.48 10.42
CA GLU A 168 -7.72 29.75 10.77
C GLU A 168 -8.17 30.35 12.12
N GLN A 169 -8.83 29.55 12.96
CA GLN A 169 -9.23 29.90 14.32
C GLN A 169 -8.07 29.63 15.28
N TYR A 170 -6.94 30.30 15.07
CA TYR A 170 -5.68 30.01 15.78
C TYR A 170 -5.77 30.19 17.30
N THR A 171 -6.54 31.16 17.78
CA THR A 171 -6.74 31.38 19.22
C THR A 171 -7.38 30.16 19.88
N VAL A 172 -8.46 29.64 19.30
CA VAL A 172 -9.17 28.44 19.78
C VAL A 172 -8.25 27.22 19.71
N ALA A 173 -7.44 27.10 18.66
CA ALA A 173 -6.48 26.00 18.55
C ALA A 173 -5.41 26.05 19.66
N ILE A 174 -4.84 27.23 19.93
CA ILE A 174 -3.84 27.44 20.99
C ILE A 174 -4.43 27.06 22.36
N ASP A 175 -5.61 27.59 22.70
CA ASP A 175 -6.24 27.35 24.00
C ASP A 175 -6.49 25.84 24.23
N ASN A 176 -6.93 25.11 23.20
CA ASN A 176 -7.14 23.67 23.30
C ASN A 176 -5.83 22.88 23.38
N PHE A 177 -4.78 23.23 22.62
CA PHE A 177 -3.47 22.59 22.75
C PHE A 177 -2.84 22.83 24.12
N GLU A 178 -2.93 24.05 24.66
CA GLU A 178 -2.44 24.37 26.01
C GLU A 178 -3.18 23.62 27.10
N ARG A 179 -4.51 23.53 26.98
CA ARG A 179 -5.34 22.77 27.92
C ARG A 179 -4.91 21.31 27.97
N VAL A 180 -4.82 20.65 26.82
CA VAL A 180 -4.39 19.24 26.74
C VAL A 180 -2.95 19.06 27.21
N ALA A 181 -2.06 20.01 26.94
CA ALA A 181 -0.69 19.99 27.44
C ALA A 181 -0.65 20.02 28.97
N THR A 182 -1.40 20.93 29.59
CA THR A 182 -1.51 21.06 31.05
C THR A 182 -2.09 19.79 31.67
N ASP A 183 -3.19 19.28 31.12
CA ASP A 183 -3.84 18.04 31.59
C ASP A 183 -2.94 16.80 31.42
N SER A 184 -1.97 16.84 30.51
CA SER A 184 -1.04 15.75 30.23
C SER A 184 0.22 15.78 31.10
N MET A 185 0.49 16.85 31.85
CA MET A 185 1.71 17.02 32.66
C MET A 185 1.80 16.01 33.81
N ASP A 186 0.68 15.77 34.47
CA ASP A 186 0.61 14.91 35.66
C ASP A 186 0.62 13.41 35.30
N ASN A 187 0.44 13.08 34.01
CA ASN A 187 0.37 11.71 33.54
C ASN A 187 1.68 11.27 32.86
N GLN A 188 2.42 10.37 33.52
CA GLN A 188 3.72 9.84 33.05
C GLN A 188 3.66 9.19 31.65
N LEU A 189 2.49 8.70 31.22
CA LEU A 189 2.31 8.07 29.91
C LEU A 189 2.20 9.11 28.78
N THR A 190 1.55 10.25 29.03
CA THR A 190 1.32 11.30 28.02
C THR A 190 2.31 12.44 28.10
N LYS A 191 3.12 12.50 29.16
CA LYS A 191 4.14 13.53 29.38
C LYS A 191 5.09 13.71 28.19
N TRP A 192 5.47 12.63 27.51
CA TRP A 192 6.37 12.67 26.37
C TRP A 192 5.79 13.40 25.14
N SER A 193 4.46 13.53 25.06
CA SER A 193 3.75 14.16 23.95
C SER A 193 3.55 15.67 24.13
N ILE A 194 3.88 16.23 25.30
CA ILE A 194 3.63 17.64 25.64
C ILE A 194 4.38 18.60 24.70
N LYS A 195 5.65 18.28 24.40
CA LYS A 195 6.50 19.05 23.47
C LYS A 195 5.88 19.21 22.08
N GLU A 196 5.11 18.22 21.61
CA GLU A 196 4.41 18.26 20.33
C GLU A 196 3.22 19.22 20.38
N TYR A 197 2.51 19.29 21.52
CA TYR A 197 1.40 20.22 21.71
C TYR A 197 1.90 21.67 21.80
N PHE A 198 3.00 21.92 22.51
CA PHE A 198 3.64 23.25 22.55
C PHE A 198 4.17 23.67 21.18
N LEU A 199 4.74 22.76 20.39
CA LEU A 199 5.12 23.04 19.01
C LEU A 199 3.93 23.49 18.18
N LYS A 200 2.81 22.76 18.23
CA LYS A 200 1.59 23.10 17.48
C LYS A 200 0.99 24.43 17.92
N ALA A 201 0.92 24.68 19.23
CA ALA A 201 0.44 25.96 19.76
C ALA A 201 1.35 27.14 19.36
N GLY A 202 2.66 26.96 19.43
CA GLY A 202 3.64 27.97 19.01
C GLY A 202 3.53 28.32 17.53
N LEU A 203 3.40 27.32 16.65
CA LEU A 203 3.17 27.54 15.22
C LEU A 203 1.85 28.28 14.95
N CYS A 204 0.77 27.93 15.63
CA CYS A 204 -0.50 28.66 15.54
C CYS A 204 -0.36 30.13 16.00
N SER A 205 0.44 30.39 17.04
CA SER A 205 0.69 31.75 17.53
C SER A 205 1.42 32.60 16.49
N MET A 206 2.40 32.02 15.80
CA MET A 206 3.13 32.69 14.71
C MET A 206 2.22 33.06 13.53
N CYS A 207 1.19 32.26 13.23
CA CYS A 207 0.18 32.61 12.22
C CYS A 207 -0.65 33.85 12.58
N ILE A 208 -0.78 34.20 13.87
CA ILE A 208 -1.50 35.41 14.31
C ILE A 208 -0.69 36.67 13.95
N GLY A 209 0.63 36.57 13.85
CA GLY A 209 1.53 37.67 13.46
C GLY A 209 1.98 38.57 14.62
N ASP A 210 1.72 38.20 15.87
CA ASP A 210 2.20 38.91 17.07
C ASP A 210 3.45 38.21 17.64
N THR A 211 4.62 38.67 17.24
CA THR A 211 5.90 38.08 17.66
C THR A 211 6.18 38.26 19.14
N VAL A 212 5.74 39.37 19.75
CA VAL A 212 5.89 39.62 21.19
C VAL A 212 5.05 38.62 21.99
N LYS A 213 3.82 38.38 21.57
CA LYS A 213 2.96 37.36 22.18
C LYS A 213 3.51 35.96 21.99
N CYS A 214 4.14 35.65 20.85
CA CYS A 214 4.83 34.38 20.64
C CYS A 214 6.00 34.18 21.63
N HIS A 215 6.85 35.20 21.86
CA HIS A 215 7.92 35.12 22.87
C HIS A 215 7.36 34.88 24.27
N GLN A 216 6.35 35.65 24.68
CA GLN A 216 5.69 35.46 25.98
C GLN A 216 5.09 34.06 26.13
N LEU A 217 4.54 33.51 25.04
CA LEU A 217 3.98 32.16 25.00
C LEU A 217 5.08 31.08 25.17
N LEU A 218 6.21 31.25 24.49
CA LEU A 218 7.36 30.34 24.62
C LEU A 218 7.97 30.40 26.03
N ASP A 219 8.11 31.59 26.61
CA ASP A 219 8.57 31.76 27.99
C ASP A 219 7.62 31.08 28.99
N LYS A 220 6.30 31.21 28.77
CA LYS A 220 5.28 30.49 29.53
C LYS A 220 5.47 28.98 29.42
N TYR A 221 5.75 28.44 28.23
CA TYR A 221 5.99 26.99 28.05
C TYR A 221 7.25 26.50 28.74
N CYS A 222 8.34 27.28 28.73
CA CYS A 222 9.55 26.98 29.50
C CYS A 222 9.32 27.02 31.02
N ALA A 223 8.44 27.90 31.51
CA ALA A 223 8.07 27.95 32.92
C ALA A 223 7.18 26.75 33.32
N VAL A 224 6.36 26.25 32.40
CA VAL A 224 5.50 25.07 32.61
C VAL A 224 6.33 23.78 32.57
N ASP A 225 7.25 23.62 31.62
CA ASP A 225 8.18 22.49 31.54
C ASP A 225 9.63 22.98 31.35
N LEU A 226 10.42 22.88 32.43
CA LEU A 226 11.83 23.27 32.44
C LEU A 226 12.70 22.47 31.45
N SER A 227 12.24 21.31 30.99
CA SER A 227 12.96 20.51 29.99
C SER A 227 12.72 21.00 28.56
N PHE A 228 11.65 21.77 28.32
CA PHE A 228 11.23 22.20 26.98
C PHE A 228 12.30 23.05 26.27
N GLU A 229 13.01 23.91 27.00
CA GLU A 229 14.07 24.77 26.45
C GLU A 229 15.19 23.97 25.75
N ASN A 230 15.47 22.76 26.23
CA ASN A 230 16.49 21.86 25.67
C ASN A 230 15.96 20.95 24.56
N THR A 231 14.67 21.06 24.21
CA THR A 231 14.05 20.24 23.16
C THR A 231 14.29 20.81 21.78
N ARG A 232 14.23 19.94 20.76
CA ARG A 232 14.39 20.35 19.35
C ARG A 232 13.22 21.21 18.90
N GLU A 233 12.05 20.92 19.44
CA GLU A 233 10.79 21.60 19.19
C GLU A 233 10.87 23.08 19.60
N TYR A 234 11.42 23.37 20.79
CA TYR A 234 11.67 24.76 21.22
C TYR A 234 12.72 25.48 20.36
N GLN A 235 13.85 24.82 20.09
CA GLN A 235 14.91 25.40 19.25
C GLN A 235 14.41 25.71 17.84
N PHE A 236 13.52 24.87 17.31
CA PHE A 236 12.85 25.11 16.03
C PHE A 236 11.88 26.30 16.10
N LEU A 237 11.03 26.38 17.11
CA LEU A 237 10.11 27.52 17.30
C LEU A 237 10.86 28.86 17.42
N LEU A 238 11.91 28.92 18.24
CA LEU A 238 12.76 30.12 18.33
C LEU A 238 13.43 30.45 17.00
N GLY A 239 13.95 29.44 16.29
CA GLY A 239 14.59 29.64 14.99
C GLY A 239 13.63 30.22 13.96
N ILE A 240 12.40 29.70 13.88
CA ILE A 240 11.36 30.20 12.99
C ILE A 240 10.92 31.61 13.39
N LEU A 241 10.72 31.87 14.70
CA LEU A 241 10.35 33.20 15.19
C LEU A 241 11.40 34.26 14.82
N GLY A 242 12.69 33.94 15.00
CA GLY A 242 13.78 34.82 14.58
C GLY A 242 13.82 35.06 13.06
N CYS A 243 13.43 34.08 12.25
CA CYS A 243 13.30 34.27 10.80
C CYS A 243 12.14 35.21 10.44
N ILE A 244 11.01 35.12 11.16
CA ILE A 244 9.85 36.02 10.99
C ILE A 244 10.25 37.45 11.35
N GLU A 245 10.93 37.66 12.49
CA GLU A 245 11.37 38.98 12.95
C GLU A 245 12.36 39.66 12.01
N ASN A 246 13.27 38.89 11.42
CA ASN A 246 14.28 39.39 10.47
C ASN A 246 13.79 39.38 9.01
N ASN A 247 12.57 38.88 8.75
CA ASN A 247 12.01 38.63 7.43
C ASN A 247 12.95 37.83 6.49
N ASP A 248 13.66 36.84 7.05
CA ASP A 248 14.64 36.01 6.33
C ASP A 248 13.99 34.68 5.88
N GLN A 249 13.52 34.68 4.63
CA GLN A 249 12.80 33.53 4.07
C GLN A 249 13.72 32.35 3.69
N ASP A 250 14.97 32.65 3.35
CA ASP A 250 15.96 31.63 3.00
C ASP A 250 16.35 30.85 4.25
N LEU A 251 16.63 31.57 5.35
CA LEU A 251 16.90 30.96 6.65
C LEU A 251 15.67 30.22 7.20
N PHE A 252 14.45 30.74 6.99
CA PHE A 252 13.21 30.02 7.33
C PHE A 252 13.16 28.66 6.62
N SER A 253 13.39 28.65 5.30
CA SER A 253 13.32 27.42 4.49
C SER A 253 14.41 26.42 4.90
N GLN A 254 15.61 26.93 5.23
CA GLN A 254 16.70 26.11 5.79
C GLN A 254 16.32 25.49 7.14
N LYS A 255 15.76 26.27 8.07
CA LYS A 255 15.36 25.78 9.40
C LYS A 255 14.26 24.73 9.32
N VAL A 256 13.28 24.91 8.43
CA VAL A 256 12.24 23.90 8.15
C VAL A 256 12.86 22.61 7.60
N PHE A 257 13.83 22.70 6.67
CA PHE A 257 14.52 21.53 6.13
C PHE A 257 15.37 20.80 7.18
N GLU A 258 16.14 21.53 7.99
CA GLU A 258 16.94 20.97 9.09
C GLU A 258 16.06 20.21 10.09
N PHE A 259 14.89 20.76 10.42
CA PHE A 259 13.93 20.11 11.31
C PHE A 259 13.32 18.86 10.67
N ASP A 260 12.89 18.91 9.40
CA ASP A 260 12.28 17.76 8.70
C ASP A 260 13.22 16.55 8.57
N GLN A 261 14.53 16.79 8.50
CA GLN A 261 15.53 15.71 8.46
C GLN A 261 15.61 14.94 9.78
N MET A 262 15.32 15.60 10.90
CA MET A 262 15.41 15.02 12.24
C MET A 262 14.05 14.54 12.76
N THR A 263 12.99 15.27 12.44
CA THR A 263 11.61 15.02 12.83
C THR A 263 10.73 15.29 11.61
N LYS A 264 10.23 14.22 10.98
CA LYS A 264 9.41 14.34 9.76
C LYS A 264 8.16 15.20 10.01
N LEU A 265 7.96 16.19 9.15
CA LEU A 265 6.81 17.09 9.20
C LEU A 265 5.58 16.39 8.62
N ASP A 266 4.48 16.41 9.37
CA ASP A 266 3.17 15.95 8.90
C ASP A 266 2.46 17.04 8.09
N ASN A 267 1.49 16.64 7.27
CA ASN A 267 0.74 17.54 6.38
C ASN A 267 0.16 18.77 7.11
N TRP A 268 -0.25 18.61 8.37
CA TRP A 268 -0.75 19.72 9.19
C TRP A 268 0.34 20.76 9.48
N LYS A 269 1.53 20.35 9.93
CA LYS A 269 2.64 21.29 10.19
C LYS A 269 3.09 21.97 8.91
N ILE A 270 3.17 21.23 7.79
CA ILE A 270 3.54 21.78 6.49
C ILE A 270 2.54 22.88 6.08
N SER A 271 1.23 22.63 6.18
CA SER A 271 0.19 23.61 5.85
C SER A 271 0.32 24.90 6.67
N ILE A 272 0.54 24.77 7.99
CA ILE A 272 0.73 25.91 8.89
C ILE A 272 2.04 26.67 8.57
N LEU A 273 3.15 25.96 8.37
CA LEU A 273 4.45 26.56 8.03
C LEU A 273 4.42 27.29 6.69
N LEU A 274 3.76 26.72 5.67
CA LEU A 274 3.56 27.39 4.39
C LEU A 274 2.75 28.68 4.54
N LYS A 275 1.77 28.69 5.45
CA LYS A 275 1.00 29.89 5.74
C LYS A 275 1.80 30.95 6.47
N ILE A 276 2.65 30.58 7.41
CA ILE A 276 3.62 31.48 8.04
C ILE A 276 4.58 32.05 6.98
N LYS A 277 5.12 31.22 6.09
CA LYS A 277 5.99 31.69 5.00
C LYS A 277 5.26 32.70 4.09
N LYS A 278 3.99 32.43 3.76
CA LYS A 278 3.17 33.35 2.96
C LYS A 278 2.87 34.67 3.67
N SER A 279 2.72 34.70 4.99
CA SER A 279 2.55 35.96 5.72
C SER A 279 3.82 36.80 5.71
N MET A 280 5.00 36.18 5.68
CA MET A 280 6.28 36.86 5.44
C MET A 280 6.35 37.48 4.03
N ASP A 281 5.85 36.79 2.99
CA ASP A 281 5.76 37.34 1.61
C ASP A 281 4.88 38.60 1.51
N LEU A 282 3.74 38.61 2.20
CA LEU A 282 2.77 39.72 2.15
C LEU A 282 3.26 40.98 2.88
N SER A 283 4.26 40.87 3.74
CA SER A 283 4.88 42.01 4.44
C SER A 283 5.78 42.88 3.53
N ILE A 284 5.96 42.50 2.25
CA ILE A 284 6.76 43.22 1.25
C ILE A 284 6.00 44.38 0.59
N VAL A 285 4.72 44.64 0.92
CA VAL A 285 4.01 45.82 0.41
C VAL A 285 4.27 47.02 1.35
N PRO A 286 5.00 48.07 0.93
CA PRO A 286 5.24 49.22 1.78
C PRO A 286 3.95 50.01 1.97
N SER A 287 3.67 50.32 3.22
CA SER A 287 2.66 51.29 3.65
C SER A 287 2.90 52.66 3.01
N LEU A 288 1.97 53.09 2.14
CA LEU A 288 1.86 54.49 1.71
C LEU A 288 0.77 55.17 2.54
N SER A 289 1.18 55.82 3.63
CA SER A 289 0.38 56.84 4.31
C SER A 289 0.70 58.23 3.73
N SER A 290 -0.37 58.87 3.23
CA SER A 290 -0.61 60.31 3.12
C SER A 290 0.46 61.23 2.51
N SER A 291 0.21 61.75 1.30
CA SER A 291 0.03 63.20 1.06
C SER A 291 -0.28 63.55 -0.41
N SER A 292 -1.31 64.38 -0.58
CA SER A 292 -1.49 65.42 -1.62
C SER A 292 -1.74 65.03 -3.09
N ILE A 293 -2.99 65.22 -3.51
CA ILE A 293 -3.45 65.40 -4.91
C ILE A 293 -2.97 66.79 -5.42
N PRO A 294 -2.46 66.94 -6.68
CA PRO A 294 -3.29 67.48 -7.75
C PRO A 294 -3.06 66.94 -9.19
N MET A 295 -4.21 66.78 -9.87
CA MET A 295 -4.60 66.71 -11.32
C MET A 295 -3.60 66.53 -12.50
N PRO A 296 -4.06 65.88 -13.61
CA PRO A 296 -3.39 65.74 -14.93
C PRO A 296 -3.68 66.97 -15.84
N PRO A 297 -3.06 67.24 -17.04
CA PRO A 297 -2.96 66.35 -18.23
C PRO A 297 -1.75 66.69 -19.18
N PRO A 298 -1.75 66.52 -20.54
CA PRO A 298 -2.08 65.39 -21.44
C PRO A 298 -0.96 65.04 -22.46
N GLU A 299 -1.17 63.91 -23.17
CA GLU A 299 -0.86 63.53 -24.57
C GLU A 299 0.30 64.21 -25.37
N SER A 300 1.09 63.39 -26.08
CA SER A 300 1.06 63.27 -27.57
C SER A 300 2.43 63.08 -28.26
N HIS A 301 2.37 62.31 -29.36
CA HIS A 301 3.24 62.26 -30.55
C HIS A 301 4.49 61.34 -30.60
N SER A 302 4.29 60.29 -31.40
CA SER A 302 5.23 59.51 -32.24
C SER A 302 5.88 60.38 -33.35
N PRO A 303 6.54 59.85 -34.42
CA PRO A 303 7.43 58.68 -34.63
C PRO A 303 8.72 59.08 -35.42
N THR A 304 9.60 58.13 -35.79
CA THR A 304 10.15 57.86 -37.16
C THR A 304 11.59 57.32 -37.22
N HIS A 305 11.71 56.21 -37.98
CA HIS A 305 12.85 55.49 -38.58
C HIS A 305 13.66 56.34 -39.62
N PRO A 306 14.61 55.81 -40.44
CA PRO A 306 15.48 54.60 -40.43
C PRO A 306 16.98 54.96 -40.75
N THR A 307 17.97 54.05 -40.93
CA THR A 307 18.39 53.48 -42.25
C THR A 307 19.66 52.60 -42.12
N HIS A 308 19.65 51.47 -42.83
CA HIS A 308 20.70 50.56 -43.35
C HIS A 308 22.20 50.91 -43.26
N LEU A 309 23.06 49.88 -43.05
CA LEU A 309 23.98 49.29 -44.07
C LEU A 309 24.86 48.16 -43.48
N ASN A 310 25.27 47.23 -44.35
CA ASN A 310 25.86 45.91 -44.09
C ASN A 310 27.42 45.91 -44.33
N PRO A 311 28.16 44.77 -44.31
CA PRO A 311 29.38 44.51 -43.51
C PRO A 311 30.73 44.68 -44.27
N PRO A 312 31.88 44.23 -43.71
CA PRO A 312 32.59 43.10 -44.34
C PRO A 312 33.39 42.15 -43.39
N GLN A 313 33.91 41.08 -44.01
CA GLN A 313 34.72 39.95 -43.50
C GLN A 313 36.23 40.26 -43.36
N ASP A 314 36.95 39.45 -42.57
CA ASP A 314 38.24 38.77 -42.90
C ASP A 314 38.84 38.08 -41.63
N LEU A 315 38.93 36.74 -41.59
CA LEU A 315 40.09 35.86 -41.87
C LEU A 315 41.18 35.78 -40.77
N LEU A 316 41.34 34.59 -40.15
CA LEU A 316 42.53 33.72 -40.26
C LEU A 316 42.41 32.44 -39.41
N SER A 317 42.73 31.30 -40.05
CA SER A 317 42.80 29.94 -39.51
C SER A 317 44.23 29.52 -39.22
N VAL A 318 44.47 28.63 -38.24
CA VAL A 318 45.68 27.78 -38.19
C VAL A 318 45.36 26.38 -37.60
N ASN A 319 45.43 25.39 -38.50
CA ASN A 319 46.01 24.03 -38.46
C ASN A 319 45.61 22.91 -37.45
N HIS A 320 45.12 21.83 -38.08
CA HIS A 320 45.09 20.39 -37.73
C HIS A 320 46.52 19.73 -37.69
N PRO A 321 46.76 18.48 -37.17
CA PRO A 321 46.01 17.23 -37.49
C PRO A 321 45.89 16.06 -36.44
N MET A 322 44.87 15.21 -36.67
CA MET A 322 44.66 13.73 -36.47
C MET A 322 45.69 12.86 -35.68
N PRO A 323 45.32 11.72 -35.02
CA PRO A 323 44.50 10.64 -35.62
C PRO A 323 43.57 9.80 -34.71
N MET A 324 42.74 8.97 -35.36
CA MET A 324 41.93 7.88 -34.81
C MET A 324 42.74 6.81 -34.05
N SER A 325 42.16 6.25 -32.99
CA SER A 325 42.24 4.81 -32.69
C SER A 325 41.16 4.36 -31.70
N GLU A 326 40.50 3.26 -32.05
CA GLU A 326 39.55 2.43 -31.31
C GLU A 326 39.85 2.27 -29.81
N ARG A 327 38.82 2.41 -28.94
CA ARG A 327 38.76 1.73 -27.63
C ARG A 327 37.34 1.32 -27.24
N ARG A 328 37.05 0.03 -27.50
CA ARG A 328 36.36 -0.94 -26.64
C ARG A 328 35.44 -0.38 -25.54
N ASN A 329 34.13 -0.44 -25.78
CA ASN A 329 33.14 -0.46 -24.70
C ASN A 329 33.19 -1.82 -24.00
N SER A 330 33.87 -1.88 -22.84
CA SER A 330 33.77 -2.98 -21.90
C SER A 330 32.50 -2.82 -21.05
N GLN A 331 31.38 -3.37 -21.51
CA GLN A 331 30.27 -3.72 -20.61
C GLN A 331 30.73 -4.91 -19.76
N SER A 332 31.02 -4.66 -18.48
CA SER A 332 31.28 -5.72 -17.51
C SER A 332 29.99 -6.46 -17.20
N GLN A 333 29.93 -7.73 -17.62
CA GLN A 333 28.89 -8.70 -17.30
C GLN A 333 28.75 -8.85 -15.78
N LEU A 334 27.56 -8.57 -15.25
CA LEU A 334 27.10 -9.20 -14.01
C LEU A 334 26.38 -10.49 -14.44
N SER A 335 26.85 -11.60 -13.87
CA SER A 335 26.57 -12.99 -14.20
C SER A 335 25.12 -13.29 -14.56
N SER A 336 24.86 -13.39 -15.87
CA SER A 336 23.62 -13.92 -16.42
C SER A 336 23.68 -15.45 -16.45
N SER A 337 22.98 -16.12 -15.53
CA SER A 337 22.62 -17.52 -15.74
C SER A 337 21.15 -17.75 -15.38
N ALA A 338 20.30 -17.63 -16.39
CA ALA A 338 18.87 -17.92 -16.31
C ALA A 338 18.60 -19.43 -16.37
N PRO A 339 17.57 -19.94 -15.67
CA PRO A 339 16.84 -21.11 -16.12
C PRO A 339 15.62 -20.68 -16.94
N SER A 340 15.33 -21.45 -17.97
CA SER A 340 14.10 -21.38 -18.77
C SER A 340 12.90 -21.77 -17.89
N PHE A 341 11.89 -20.91 -17.79
CA PHE A 341 10.60 -21.27 -17.22
C PHE A 341 9.81 -22.04 -18.29
N GLY A 342 9.79 -23.37 -18.15
CA GLY A 342 8.98 -24.25 -18.98
C GLY A 342 7.51 -24.19 -18.58
N SER A 343 6.66 -23.94 -19.57
CA SER A 343 5.23 -24.24 -19.51
C SER A 343 5.02 -25.73 -19.19
N PHE A 344 4.53 -26.04 -17.99
CA PHE A 344 4.00 -27.35 -17.64
C PHE A 344 2.53 -27.23 -17.27
N LEU A 345 1.67 -27.19 -18.29
CA LEU A 345 0.34 -27.80 -18.21
C LEU A 345 0.47 -29.19 -18.85
N ASN A 346 -0.12 -30.19 -18.19
CA ASN A 346 -0.10 -31.64 -18.44
C ASN A 346 1.10 -32.44 -17.89
N GLY A 347 0.87 -33.06 -16.73
CA GLY A 347 1.59 -34.23 -16.25
C GLY A 347 0.64 -35.16 -15.50
N GLN A 348 0.23 -36.25 -16.18
CA GLN A 348 -0.50 -37.37 -15.59
C GLN A 348 0.32 -38.00 -14.45
N ASN A 349 -0.30 -38.21 -13.28
CA ASN A 349 0.27 -39.02 -12.22
C ASN A 349 0.23 -40.52 -12.59
N PRO A 350 1.27 -41.30 -12.26
CA PRO A 350 1.27 -42.76 -12.40
C PRO A 350 0.56 -43.42 -11.21
N VAL A 351 -0.37 -44.33 -11.49
CA VAL A 351 -1.00 -45.21 -10.51
C VAL A 351 -0.35 -46.59 -10.62
N HIS A 352 0.13 -47.14 -9.50
CA HIS A 352 0.50 -48.55 -9.36
C HIS A 352 -0.67 -49.34 -8.76
N ASN A 353 -1.10 -50.35 -9.54
CA ASN A 353 -1.76 -51.64 -9.23
C ASN A 353 -2.67 -51.79 -8.00
N ASP A 354 -3.91 -52.27 -8.21
CA ASP A 354 -4.16 -53.72 -8.29
C ASP A 354 -5.55 -54.10 -8.86
N GLN A 355 -5.55 -55.17 -9.69
CA GLN A 355 -6.63 -56.14 -10.01
C GLN A 355 -7.91 -55.61 -10.71
N SER A 356 -8.41 -56.10 -11.85
CA SER A 356 -8.40 -57.46 -12.42
C SER A 356 -8.95 -57.47 -13.87
N SER A 357 -8.56 -58.52 -14.60
CA SER A 357 -9.24 -59.23 -15.71
C SER A 357 -9.58 -58.53 -17.05
N ASN A 358 -8.78 -58.96 -18.04
CA ASN A 358 -9.18 -59.72 -19.24
C ASN A 358 -9.33 -59.03 -20.61
N HIS A 359 -8.57 -59.63 -21.54
CA HIS A 359 -8.70 -59.70 -23.01
C HIS A 359 -8.43 -58.41 -23.81
N SER A 360 -7.64 -58.40 -24.88
CA SER A 360 -6.72 -59.35 -25.50
C SER A 360 -6.13 -58.65 -26.72
N SER A 361 -4.82 -58.83 -26.94
CA SER A 361 -4.16 -58.94 -28.26
C SER A 361 -4.21 -57.72 -29.23
N THR A 362 -3.18 -57.32 -29.98
CA THR A 362 -1.96 -58.00 -30.42
C THR A 362 -1.02 -56.95 -31.05
N SER A 363 0.30 -57.17 -30.91
CA SER A 363 1.38 -56.96 -31.91
C SER A 363 1.42 -55.66 -32.76
N SER A 364 2.54 -55.02 -33.05
CA SER A 364 3.95 -55.39 -33.05
C SER A 364 4.81 -54.17 -33.45
N SER A 365 6.01 -54.06 -32.86
CA SER A 365 7.32 -53.89 -33.51
C SER A 365 7.45 -52.82 -34.63
N ARG A 366 8.39 -51.86 -34.63
CA ARG A 366 9.86 -52.03 -34.61
C ARG A 366 10.53 -50.64 -34.53
N ARG A 367 11.68 -50.63 -33.85
CA ARG A 367 12.71 -49.58 -33.82
C ARG A 367 13.20 -49.15 -35.21
N ARG A 368 13.55 -47.86 -35.38
CA ARG A 368 14.93 -47.43 -35.72
C ARG A 368 15.11 -45.90 -35.66
N ASN A 369 16.24 -45.51 -35.08
CA ASN A 369 16.81 -44.17 -35.04
C ASN A 369 17.01 -43.57 -36.44
N SER A 370 16.74 -42.28 -36.58
CA SER A 370 17.62 -41.38 -37.34
C SER A 370 17.42 -39.93 -36.89
N THR A 371 18.52 -39.26 -36.61
CA THR A 371 18.70 -37.83 -36.42
C THR A 371 18.23 -37.06 -37.66
N ALA A 372 17.29 -36.13 -37.49
CA ALA A 372 16.96 -35.14 -38.52
C ALA A 372 16.53 -33.83 -37.87
N HIS A 373 17.24 -32.76 -38.25
CA HIS A 373 16.86 -31.37 -38.05
C HIS A 373 15.37 -31.15 -38.29
N ARG A 374 14.63 -30.69 -37.27
CA ARG A 374 13.26 -30.23 -37.45
C ARG A 374 13.25 -28.72 -37.33
N ARG A 375 13.24 -28.07 -38.50
CA ARG A 375 12.66 -26.73 -38.71
C ARG A 375 11.32 -26.71 -37.99
N GLU A 376 11.11 -25.73 -37.11
CA GLU A 376 9.78 -25.38 -36.62
C GLU A 376 8.93 -24.97 -37.82
N SER A 377 8.01 -25.85 -38.19
CA SER A 377 6.95 -25.53 -39.12
C SER A 377 6.00 -24.56 -38.43
N VAL A 378 6.06 -23.28 -38.84
CA VAL A 378 5.02 -22.30 -38.59
C VAL A 378 3.73 -22.86 -39.18
N ALA A 379 2.90 -23.47 -38.35
CA ALA A 379 1.53 -23.75 -38.71
C ALA A 379 0.80 -22.39 -38.72
N SER A 380 0.42 -21.94 -39.91
CA SER A 380 -0.41 -20.75 -40.11
C SER A 380 -1.76 -20.98 -39.43
N SER A 381 -1.93 -20.47 -38.23
CA SER A 381 -3.27 -20.28 -37.66
C SER A 381 -3.95 -19.18 -38.48
N ASN A 382 -4.98 -19.51 -39.26
CA ASN A 382 -5.79 -18.55 -40.02
C ASN A 382 -6.66 -17.62 -39.14
N SER A 383 -6.34 -17.49 -37.85
CA SER A 383 -7.06 -16.66 -36.89
C SER A 383 -6.27 -15.39 -36.59
N PRO A 384 -6.92 -14.22 -36.49
CA PRO A 384 -6.26 -12.99 -36.07
C PRO A 384 -5.55 -13.19 -34.72
N MET A 385 -4.31 -12.73 -34.62
CA MET A 385 -3.45 -12.94 -33.45
C MET A 385 -2.85 -11.63 -32.97
N LEU A 386 -2.99 -11.35 -31.67
CA LEU A 386 -2.41 -10.19 -30.99
C LEU A 386 -1.37 -10.68 -29.97
N THR A 387 -0.12 -10.24 -30.10
CA THR A 387 1.01 -10.66 -29.26
C THR A 387 1.82 -9.46 -28.77
N ILE A 388 2.53 -9.64 -27.65
CA ILE A 388 3.47 -8.65 -27.13
C ILE A 388 4.88 -9.20 -27.32
N GLU A 389 5.74 -8.40 -27.94
CA GLU A 389 7.16 -8.70 -28.12
C GLU A 389 7.97 -7.63 -27.40
N PHE A 390 8.95 -8.04 -26.61
CA PHE A 390 9.85 -7.11 -25.93
C PHE A 390 11.21 -7.09 -26.62
N ASP A 391 11.90 -5.95 -26.57
CA ASP A 391 13.24 -5.80 -27.16
C ASP A 391 14.27 -6.74 -26.52
N GLY A 392 14.08 -7.06 -25.24
CA GLY A 392 14.89 -8.03 -24.50
C GLY A 392 14.44 -9.50 -24.66
N GLY A 393 13.48 -9.77 -25.54
CA GLY A 393 12.86 -11.08 -25.72
C GLY A 393 12.21 -11.61 -24.44
N ASN A 394 12.36 -12.92 -24.19
CA ASN A 394 11.78 -13.60 -23.02
C ASN A 394 12.50 -13.30 -21.69
N HIS A 395 13.52 -12.44 -21.69
CA HIS A 395 14.38 -12.18 -20.52
C HIS A 395 14.19 -10.80 -19.89
N VAL A 396 13.10 -10.09 -20.22
CA VAL A 396 12.79 -8.78 -19.63
C VAL A 396 12.57 -8.93 -18.12
N ILE A 397 13.26 -8.08 -17.35
CA ILE A 397 13.13 -7.96 -15.90
C ILE A 397 12.81 -6.50 -15.58
N VAL A 398 11.74 -6.29 -14.83
CA VAL A 398 11.34 -4.97 -14.36
C VAL A 398 12.12 -4.61 -13.10
N ARG A 399 12.62 -3.38 -13.00
CA ARG A 399 13.39 -2.86 -11.87
C ARG A 399 13.01 -1.39 -11.63
N PRO A 400 13.25 -0.84 -10.42
CA PRO A 400 13.15 0.59 -10.17
C PRO A 400 13.91 1.41 -11.21
N ASN A 401 13.34 2.54 -11.63
CA ASN A 401 13.96 3.52 -12.52
C ASN A 401 14.42 2.98 -13.90
N ARG A 402 13.95 1.81 -14.34
CA ARG A 402 14.29 1.23 -15.65
C ARG A 402 13.17 1.42 -16.68
N ILE A 403 13.58 1.46 -17.94
CA ILE A 403 12.67 1.53 -19.08
C ILE A 403 12.54 0.14 -19.69
N VAL A 404 11.30 -0.27 -19.95
CA VAL A 404 10.95 -1.46 -20.72
C VAL A 404 10.42 -1.01 -22.07
N ARG A 405 10.97 -1.58 -23.14
CA ARG A 405 10.56 -1.32 -24.53
C ARG A 405 10.13 -2.61 -25.23
N GLY A 406 9.26 -2.44 -26.21
CA GLY A 406 8.78 -3.53 -27.03
C GLY A 406 7.78 -3.03 -28.06
N LYS A 407 7.06 -3.99 -28.65
CA LYS A 407 6.00 -3.76 -29.61
C LYS A 407 4.84 -4.72 -29.41
N VAL A 408 3.65 -4.25 -29.71
CA VAL A 408 2.47 -5.10 -29.87
C VAL A 408 2.34 -5.45 -31.34
N VAL A 409 2.29 -6.75 -31.62
CA VAL A 409 2.19 -7.28 -32.98
C VAL A 409 0.77 -7.80 -33.21
N LEU A 410 0.14 -7.29 -34.27
CA LEU A 410 -1.18 -7.71 -34.72
C LEU A 410 -1.05 -8.35 -36.10
N ASN A 411 -1.33 -9.64 -36.18
CA ASN A 411 -1.39 -10.40 -37.43
C ASN A 411 -2.85 -10.65 -37.78
N LEU A 412 -3.29 -10.15 -38.94
CA LEU A 412 -4.67 -10.26 -39.42
C LEU A 412 -4.73 -11.05 -40.71
N CYS A 413 -5.60 -12.07 -40.73
CA CYS A 413 -5.93 -12.83 -41.94
C CYS A 413 -7.15 -12.26 -42.68
N GLU A 414 -7.99 -11.51 -41.97
CA GLU A 414 -9.22 -10.89 -42.46
C GLU A 414 -9.33 -9.48 -41.91
N ARG A 415 -10.10 -8.64 -42.59
CA ARG A 415 -10.38 -7.26 -42.21
C ARG A 415 -11.15 -7.23 -40.88
N ILE A 416 -10.76 -6.34 -39.98
CA ILE A 416 -11.46 -6.12 -38.71
C ILE A 416 -11.79 -4.65 -38.50
N HIS A 417 -12.80 -4.39 -37.66
CA HIS A 417 -13.09 -3.05 -37.18
C HIS A 417 -12.57 -2.92 -35.74
N VAL A 418 -11.87 -1.82 -35.45
CA VAL A 418 -11.24 -1.60 -34.14
C VAL A 418 -11.48 -0.17 -33.71
N THR A 419 -11.94 -0.01 -32.47
CA THR A 419 -12.11 1.31 -31.86
C THR A 419 -10.77 1.87 -31.37
N ARG A 420 -9.98 1.00 -30.73
CA ARG A 420 -8.60 1.29 -30.30
C ARG A 420 -7.80 0.03 -30.04
N ILE A 421 -6.49 0.15 -30.12
CA ILE A 421 -5.54 -0.87 -29.65
C ILE A 421 -4.79 -0.27 -28.47
N ARG A 422 -4.68 -1.03 -27.37
CA ARG A 422 -3.99 -0.60 -26.16
C ARG A 422 -3.14 -1.70 -25.56
N ILE A 423 -2.10 -1.30 -24.87
CA ILE A 423 -1.33 -2.16 -23.97
C ILE A 423 -1.58 -1.73 -22.53
N LYS A 424 -1.68 -2.72 -21.65
CA LYS A 424 -1.88 -2.54 -20.21
C LYS A 424 -0.75 -3.22 -19.46
N PHE A 425 -0.32 -2.58 -18.39
CA PHE A 425 0.62 -3.11 -17.44
C PHE A 425 0.09 -2.93 -16.01
N ARG A 426 0.01 -4.03 -15.25
CA ARG A 426 -0.51 -4.03 -13.88
C ARG A 426 0.33 -4.91 -12.97
N ALA A 427 0.33 -4.59 -11.68
CA ALA A 427 0.94 -5.43 -10.65
C ALA A 427 -0.11 -5.89 -9.65
N GLU A 428 -0.14 -7.19 -9.36
CA GLU A 428 -1.13 -7.83 -8.50
C GLU A 428 -0.44 -8.69 -7.44
N GLU A 429 -0.94 -8.60 -6.20
CA GLU A 429 -0.70 -9.55 -5.13
C GLU A 429 -1.98 -10.35 -4.87
N ALA A 430 -1.90 -11.66 -5.07
CA ALA A 430 -2.99 -12.59 -4.80
C ALA A 430 -2.70 -13.38 -3.52
N ALA A 431 -3.71 -13.51 -2.67
CA ALA A 431 -3.74 -14.38 -1.50
C ALA A 431 -4.98 -15.27 -1.59
N MET A 432 -4.79 -16.57 -1.57
CA MET A 432 -5.84 -17.56 -1.68
C MET A 432 -5.62 -18.69 -0.68
N VAL A 433 -6.63 -18.94 0.15
CA VAL A 433 -6.57 -20.00 1.17
C VAL A 433 -7.82 -20.85 1.11
N LYS A 434 -7.63 -22.15 1.34
CA LYS A 434 -8.70 -23.13 1.49
C LYS A 434 -8.89 -23.42 2.98
N VAL A 435 -10.13 -23.32 3.45
CA VAL A 435 -10.50 -23.40 4.87
C VAL A 435 -11.70 -24.33 5.04
N ASP A 436 -11.69 -25.19 6.06
CA ASP A 436 -12.90 -25.92 6.48
C ASP A 436 -13.71 -25.02 7.43
N GLU A 437 -14.78 -24.41 6.91
CA GLU A 437 -15.67 -23.59 7.73
C GLU A 437 -17.02 -24.30 7.91
N GLY A 438 -17.33 -24.62 9.18
CA GLY A 438 -18.61 -25.21 9.56
C GLY A 438 -19.73 -24.16 9.55
N GLY A 439 -20.58 -24.20 8.53
CA GLY A 439 -21.84 -23.46 8.52
C GLY A 439 -22.95 -24.16 9.32
N ALA A 440 -24.09 -23.48 9.49
CA ALA A 440 -25.27 -24.00 10.18
C ALA A 440 -25.82 -25.32 9.60
N ASP A 441 -25.46 -25.68 8.36
CA ASP A 441 -25.88 -26.90 7.65
C ASP A 441 -24.76 -27.95 7.49
N GLY A 442 -23.64 -27.83 8.21
CA GLY A 442 -22.55 -28.82 8.22
C GLY A 442 -21.26 -28.38 7.53
N LYS A 443 -20.21 -29.22 7.66
CA LYS A 443 -18.84 -28.98 7.16
C LYS A 443 -18.82 -28.68 5.67
N GLY A 444 -18.21 -27.57 5.29
CA GLY A 444 -18.00 -27.18 3.90
C GLY A 444 -16.62 -26.61 3.70
N GLU A 445 -15.89 -27.10 2.70
CA GLU A 445 -14.63 -26.49 2.29
C GLU A 445 -14.92 -25.20 1.51
N TRP A 446 -14.30 -24.10 1.93
CA TRP A 446 -14.38 -22.79 1.29
C TRP A 446 -13.02 -22.35 0.77
N VAL A 447 -13.03 -21.60 -0.32
CA VAL A 447 -11.86 -20.92 -0.86
C VAL A 447 -12.11 -19.42 -0.75
N HIS A 448 -11.25 -18.75 0.00
CA HIS A 448 -11.21 -17.30 0.10
C HIS A 448 -10.05 -16.78 -0.75
N GLU A 449 -10.30 -15.74 -1.52
CA GLU A 449 -9.39 -15.14 -2.47
C GLU A 449 -9.40 -13.62 -2.30
N MET A 450 -8.21 -13.04 -2.17
CA MET A 450 -7.99 -11.60 -2.11
C MET A 450 -6.96 -11.23 -3.18
N ILE A 451 -7.31 -10.30 -4.06
CA ILE A 451 -6.41 -9.78 -5.09
C ILE A 451 -6.26 -8.29 -4.88
N THR A 452 -5.04 -7.86 -4.56
CA THR A 452 -4.64 -6.46 -4.42
C THR A 452 -3.87 -6.03 -5.66
N THR A 453 -4.47 -5.16 -6.47
CA THR A 453 -3.79 -4.51 -7.60
C THR A 453 -3.05 -3.28 -7.07
N TYR A 454 -1.71 -3.32 -7.08
CA TYR A 454 -0.88 -2.19 -6.63
C TYR A 454 -0.99 -0.99 -7.56
N PHE A 455 -1.00 -1.25 -8.87
CA PHE A 455 -1.19 -0.24 -9.92
C PHE A 455 -1.72 -0.90 -11.18
N GLU A 456 -2.43 -0.10 -12.00
CA GLU A 456 -2.76 -0.43 -13.39
C GLU A 456 -2.52 0.81 -14.25
N THR A 457 -1.76 0.65 -15.33
CA THR A 457 -1.54 1.69 -16.32
C THR A 457 -1.80 1.15 -17.72
N GLU A 458 -2.29 2.02 -18.61
CA GLU A 458 -2.60 1.67 -20.00
C GLU A 458 -2.05 2.72 -20.95
N TRP A 459 -1.73 2.30 -22.16
CA TRP A 459 -1.25 3.14 -23.25
C TRP A 459 -1.99 2.81 -24.53
N LYS A 460 -2.47 3.87 -25.19
CA LYS A 460 -3.09 3.78 -26.50
C LYS A 460 -2.01 3.64 -27.57
N LEU A 461 -2.12 2.59 -28.35
CA LEU A 461 -1.22 2.28 -29.45
C LEU A 461 -1.80 2.72 -30.80
N HIS A 462 -3.13 2.64 -30.95
CA HIS A 462 -3.84 2.98 -32.17
C HIS A 462 -5.31 3.32 -31.87
N GLY A 463 -5.96 4.07 -32.77
CA GLY A 463 -7.37 4.47 -32.69
C GLY A 463 -7.61 5.67 -31.78
N GLN A 464 -8.83 5.79 -31.28
CA GLN A 464 -9.28 6.96 -30.51
C GLN A 464 -9.09 6.78 -29.00
N GLU A 465 -8.89 7.91 -28.31
CA GLU A 465 -8.84 7.96 -26.85
C GLU A 465 -10.26 7.97 -26.28
N VAL A 466 -10.45 7.33 -25.12
CA VAL A 466 -11.78 7.25 -24.51
C VAL A 466 -12.08 8.53 -23.78
N SER A 467 -13.12 9.22 -24.23
CA SER A 467 -13.72 10.32 -23.51
C SER A 467 -14.82 9.80 -22.56
N PRO A 468 -14.95 10.35 -21.34
CA PRO A 468 -16.04 9.98 -20.44
C PRO A 468 -17.44 10.41 -20.95
N TYR A 469 -17.51 11.29 -21.95
CA TYR A 469 -18.76 11.88 -22.44
C TYR A 469 -19.07 11.57 -23.92
N SER A 470 -18.17 10.90 -24.64
CA SER A 470 -18.40 10.55 -26.05
C SER A 470 -17.93 9.14 -26.39
N GLN A 471 -18.70 8.45 -27.23
CA GLN A 471 -18.28 7.18 -27.82
C GLN A 471 -17.20 7.43 -28.88
N CYS A 472 -16.25 6.51 -28.96
CA CYS A 472 -15.22 6.51 -30.00
C CYS A 472 -15.80 5.91 -31.30
N ALA A 473 -15.41 6.47 -32.44
CA ALA A 473 -15.64 5.80 -33.72
C ALA A 473 -14.72 4.57 -33.86
N TRP A 474 -15.02 3.69 -34.82
CA TRP A 474 -14.17 2.56 -35.15
C TRP A 474 -13.54 2.74 -36.53
N ASP A 475 -12.30 2.29 -36.64
CA ASP A 475 -11.53 2.26 -37.88
C ASP A 475 -11.51 0.85 -38.45
N GLU A 476 -11.31 0.76 -39.75
CA GLU A 476 -11.17 -0.50 -40.46
C GLU A 476 -9.67 -0.82 -40.64
N ILE A 477 -9.24 -1.99 -40.19
CA ILE A 477 -7.86 -2.47 -40.36
C ILE A 477 -7.88 -3.65 -41.34
N GLU A 478 -7.15 -3.49 -42.44
CA GLU A 478 -7.02 -4.50 -43.49
C GLU A 478 -6.20 -5.73 -43.02
N PRO A 479 -6.32 -6.87 -43.72
CA PRO A 479 -5.44 -8.01 -43.48
C PRO A 479 -3.96 -7.61 -43.64
N GLY A 480 -3.11 -8.04 -42.71
CA GLY A 480 -1.71 -7.65 -42.72
C GLY A 480 -0.98 -7.91 -41.40
N HIS A 481 0.26 -7.44 -41.37
CA HIS A 481 1.13 -7.49 -40.20
C HIS A 481 1.36 -6.05 -39.72
N TYR A 482 0.97 -5.77 -38.48
CA TYR A 482 1.04 -4.45 -37.87
C TYR A 482 1.86 -4.51 -36.59
N GLU A 483 2.74 -3.53 -36.41
CA GLU A 483 3.59 -3.41 -35.23
C GLU A 483 3.35 -2.05 -34.57
N TYR A 484 3.10 -2.07 -33.27
CA TYR A 484 2.87 -0.87 -32.47
C TYR A 484 3.90 -0.78 -31.34
N PRO A 485 4.95 0.03 -31.48
CA PRO A 485 5.99 0.16 -30.47
C PRO A 485 5.45 0.82 -29.19
N PHE A 486 6.06 0.49 -28.06
CA PHE A 486 5.77 1.10 -26.76
C PHE A 486 7.05 1.23 -25.91
N ALA A 487 7.06 2.24 -25.04
CA ALA A 487 8.05 2.37 -23.99
C ALA A 487 7.37 2.68 -22.66
N LEU A 488 7.85 2.07 -21.58
CA LEU A 488 7.35 2.24 -20.22
C LEU A 488 8.51 2.49 -19.26
N LYS A 489 8.48 3.62 -18.55
CA LYS A 489 9.41 3.93 -17.46
C LYS A 489 8.78 3.47 -16.13
N PHE A 490 9.51 2.63 -15.42
CA PHE A 490 9.15 2.24 -14.07
C PHE A 490 9.62 3.33 -13.07
N PRO A 491 8.80 3.73 -12.09
CA PRO A 491 9.15 4.78 -11.14
C PRO A 491 10.32 4.36 -10.22
N ASN A 492 10.87 5.31 -9.49
CA ASN A 492 11.95 5.05 -8.54
C ASN A 492 11.39 4.51 -7.22
N VAL A 493 10.69 3.37 -7.29
CA VAL A 493 9.93 2.79 -6.17
C VAL A 493 10.20 1.30 -6.09
N ASN A 494 10.45 0.80 -4.88
CA ASN A 494 10.61 -0.61 -4.57
C ASN A 494 9.24 -1.25 -4.29
N TYR A 495 8.73 -1.99 -5.27
CA TYR A 495 7.57 -2.86 -5.11
C TYR A 495 7.99 -4.27 -4.64
N PRO A 496 7.06 -5.11 -4.17
CA PRO A 496 7.38 -6.47 -3.80
C PRO A 496 7.91 -7.30 -4.99
N PRO A 497 8.96 -8.13 -4.80
CA PRO A 497 9.49 -8.99 -5.85
C PRO A 497 8.45 -10.03 -6.31
N SER A 498 8.57 -10.47 -7.56
CA SER A 498 7.71 -11.54 -8.07
C SER A 498 7.95 -12.86 -7.36
N MET A 499 6.85 -13.55 -7.02
CA MET A 499 6.87 -14.86 -6.36
C MET A 499 5.55 -15.61 -6.57
N GLU A 500 5.57 -16.93 -6.35
CA GLU A 500 4.41 -17.83 -6.44
C GLU A 500 4.36 -18.87 -5.31
N GLU A 501 5.16 -18.68 -4.26
CA GLU A 501 5.25 -19.57 -3.10
C GLU A 501 4.96 -18.79 -1.81
N PRO A 502 4.19 -19.31 -0.85
CA PRO A 502 3.56 -20.64 -0.86
C PRO A 502 2.34 -20.70 -1.78
N ALA A 503 1.89 -21.90 -2.15
CA ALA A 503 0.75 -22.08 -3.04
C ALA A 503 -0.48 -21.27 -2.59
N GLY A 504 -1.11 -20.56 -3.53
CA GLY A 504 -2.20 -19.62 -3.26
C GLY A 504 -1.75 -18.19 -2.97
N PHE A 505 -0.46 -17.95 -2.76
CA PHE A 505 0.11 -16.62 -2.57
C PHE A 505 1.05 -16.29 -3.72
N GLY A 506 0.90 -15.12 -4.32
CA GLY A 506 1.75 -14.74 -5.44
C GLY A 506 1.72 -13.25 -5.76
N ILE A 507 2.82 -12.76 -6.30
CA ILE A 507 2.98 -11.38 -6.75
C ILE A 507 3.42 -11.41 -8.22
N ARG A 508 2.60 -10.81 -9.09
CA ARG A 508 2.76 -10.87 -10.56
C ARG A 508 2.71 -9.48 -11.19
N TYR A 509 3.49 -9.29 -12.24
CA TYR A 509 3.51 -8.07 -13.05
C TYR A 509 3.16 -8.44 -14.48
N ILE A 510 1.99 -8.00 -14.91
CA ILE A 510 1.25 -8.61 -16.00
C ILE A 510 1.05 -7.59 -17.12
N TRP A 511 1.46 -7.98 -18.32
CA TRP A 511 1.26 -7.24 -19.56
C TRP A 511 0.14 -7.89 -20.37
N THR A 512 -0.76 -7.06 -20.89
CA THR A 512 -1.82 -7.51 -21.81
C THR A 512 -2.03 -6.47 -22.88
N ALA A 513 -2.21 -6.91 -24.13
CA ALA A 513 -2.64 -6.06 -25.23
C ALA A 513 -4.09 -6.40 -25.58
N GLN A 514 -4.84 -5.38 -25.96
CA GLN A 514 -6.25 -5.51 -26.32
C GLN A 514 -6.58 -4.59 -27.49
N ALA A 515 -7.23 -5.15 -28.50
CA ALA A 515 -7.92 -4.40 -29.53
C ALA A 515 -9.41 -4.40 -29.17
N ASP A 516 -9.98 -3.23 -28.88
CA ASP A 516 -11.39 -3.09 -28.54
C ASP A 516 -12.23 -3.09 -29.84
N GLY A 517 -13.28 -3.91 -29.90
CA GLY A 517 -14.15 -4.03 -31.08
C GLY A 517 -15.08 -2.82 -31.25
N PRO A 518 -15.80 -2.74 -32.38
CA PRO A 518 -16.78 -1.70 -32.63
C PRO A 518 -17.98 -1.86 -31.68
N ALA A 519 -18.72 -0.77 -31.45
CA ALA A 519 -19.98 -0.80 -30.68
C ALA A 519 -19.88 -1.53 -29.32
N LEU A 520 -18.77 -1.33 -28.59
CA LEU A 520 -18.51 -1.95 -27.27
C LEU A 520 -18.34 -3.48 -27.29
N GLN A 521 -18.18 -4.08 -28.47
CA GLN A 521 -17.90 -5.51 -28.57
C GLN A 521 -16.51 -5.84 -28.04
N SER A 522 -16.41 -6.97 -27.34
CA SER A 522 -15.12 -7.55 -26.95
C SER A 522 -14.32 -7.87 -28.22
N GLY A 523 -13.19 -7.20 -28.40
CA GLY A 523 -12.29 -7.48 -29.52
C GLY A 523 -11.19 -8.47 -29.14
N LEU A 524 -10.05 -8.40 -29.84
CA LEU A 524 -8.93 -9.32 -29.68
C LEU A 524 -8.14 -9.01 -28.41
N LYS A 525 -7.70 -10.06 -27.70
CA LYS A 525 -6.85 -9.91 -26.52
C LYS A 525 -5.62 -10.81 -26.67
N SER A 526 -4.45 -10.30 -26.28
CA SER A 526 -3.25 -11.12 -26.19
C SER A 526 -3.33 -12.09 -25.02
N ARG A 527 -2.42 -13.06 -25.00
CA ARG A 527 -2.10 -13.80 -23.77
C ARG A 527 -1.54 -12.85 -22.72
N GLU A 528 -1.63 -13.24 -21.46
CA GLU A 528 -0.94 -12.53 -20.39
C GLU A 528 0.56 -12.83 -20.45
N TYR A 529 1.38 -11.80 -20.41
CA TYR A 529 2.83 -11.92 -20.31
C TYR A 529 3.26 -11.47 -18.92
N ILE A 530 3.87 -12.36 -18.15
CA ILE A 530 4.30 -12.08 -16.78
C ILE A 530 5.80 -11.80 -16.79
N THR A 531 6.19 -10.60 -16.36
CA THR A 531 7.61 -10.23 -16.22
C THR A 531 8.02 -10.23 -14.76
N PRO A 532 9.19 -10.79 -14.39
CA PRO A 532 9.68 -10.71 -13.03
C PRO A 532 10.05 -9.27 -12.67
N TYR A 533 9.60 -8.82 -11.50
CA TYR A 533 10.07 -7.60 -10.87
C TYR A 533 11.17 -7.92 -9.86
N ARG A 534 12.27 -7.18 -9.91
CA ARG A 534 13.37 -7.27 -8.96
C ARG A 534 13.59 -5.91 -8.30
N PRO A 535 13.25 -5.75 -7.00
CA PRO A 535 13.55 -4.54 -6.26
C PRO A 535 15.06 -4.40 -6.11
N ILE A 536 15.51 -3.23 -5.65
CA ILE A 536 16.90 -3.02 -5.26
C ILE A 536 16.95 -2.90 -3.75
N ILE A 537 17.47 -3.93 -3.10
CA ILE A 537 17.60 -4.03 -1.64
C ILE A 537 19.08 -4.07 -1.32
N VAL A 538 19.54 -3.04 -0.63
CA VAL A 538 20.93 -2.91 -0.23
C VAL A 538 21.19 -3.71 1.04
N SER A 539 22.29 -4.43 1.10
CA SER A 539 22.75 -5.03 2.34
C SER A 539 23.11 -3.95 3.35
N ILE A 540 23.03 -4.27 4.64
CA ILE A 540 23.56 -3.37 5.65
C ILE A 540 25.10 -3.35 5.61
N ALA A 541 25.70 -2.34 6.22
CA ALA A 541 27.12 -2.35 6.52
C ALA A 541 27.46 -3.56 7.41
N ASP A 542 28.62 -4.17 7.16
CA ASP A 542 29.08 -5.34 7.91
C ASP A 542 29.03 -5.08 9.41
N LYS A 543 28.23 -5.89 10.11
CA LYS A 543 28.00 -5.78 11.54
C LYS A 543 28.10 -7.16 12.19
N GLU A 544 29.14 -7.33 12.99
CA GLU A 544 29.32 -8.55 13.78
C GLU A 544 28.21 -8.67 14.83
N TRP A 545 27.78 -9.90 15.08
CA TRP A 545 26.83 -10.19 16.14
C TRP A 545 26.98 -11.61 16.67
N ILE A 546 26.39 -11.86 17.84
CA ILE A 546 26.46 -13.14 18.53
C ILE A 546 25.04 -13.62 18.80
N TYR A 547 24.71 -14.78 18.25
CA TYR A 547 23.51 -15.52 18.59
C TYR A 547 23.79 -16.44 19.77
N LYS A 548 22.91 -16.46 20.77
CA LYS A 548 23.00 -17.34 21.94
C LYS A 548 21.67 -18.05 22.16
N THR A 549 21.71 -19.34 22.42
CA THR A 549 20.54 -20.12 22.83
C THR A 549 20.96 -21.32 23.68
N THR A 550 19.99 -21.98 24.31
CA THR A 550 20.20 -23.19 25.11
C THR A 550 19.34 -24.31 24.54
N LEU A 551 19.95 -25.45 24.19
CA LEU A 551 19.23 -26.64 23.75
C LEU A 551 18.59 -27.32 24.96
N MET A 552 17.31 -27.65 24.84
CA MET A 552 16.51 -28.16 25.95
C MET A 552 15.91 -29.52 25.61
N LYS A 553 16.09 -30.51 26.50
CA LYS A 553 15.35 -31.77 26.50
C LYS A 553 13.95 -31.55 27.09
N ASP A 554 12.93 -31.91 26.33
CA ASP A 554 11.50 -31.84 26.72
C ASP A 554 11.09 -30.47 27.30
N LYS A 555 11.74 -29.38 26.86
CA LYS A 555 11.59 -28.00 27.38
C LYS A 555 11.88 -27.84 28.89
N LYS A 556 12.47 -28.83 29.56
CA LYS A 556 12.67 -28.84 31.02
C LYS A 556 14.13 -28.92 31.45
N GLN A 557 14.97 -29.61 30.69
CA GLN A 557 16.36 -29.86 31.06
C GLN A 557 17.32 -29.27 30.01
N ALA A 558 18.22 -28.40 30.43
CA ALA A 558 19.22 -27.79 29.55
C ALA A 558 20.32 -28.81 29.20
N LEU A 559 20.50 -29.09 27.91
CA LEU A 559 21.48 -30.05 27.40
C LEU A 559 22.79 -29.39 26.98
N ALA A 560 22.70 -28.26 26.28
CA ALA A 560 23.88 -27.58 25.73
C ALA A 560 23.64 -26.08 25.58
N GLU A 561 24.67 -25.28 25.80
CA GLU A 561 24.71 -23.87 25.42
C GLU A 561 25.27 -23.73 24.01
N VAL A 562 24.65 -22.87 23.21
CA VAL A 562 25.04 -22.57 21.84
C VAL A 562 25.37 -21.10 21.74
N GLN A 563 26.54 -20.80 21.18
CA GLN A 563 26.97 -19.45 20.85
C GLN A 563 27.52 -19.43 19.42
N ALA A 564 26.84 -18.73 18.52
CA ALA A 564 27.33 -18.51 17.16
C ALA A 564 27.76 -17.05 16.98
N LYS A 565 29.02 -16.83 16.59
CA LYS A 565 29.54 -15.51 16.20
C LYS A 565 29.47 -15.37 14.68
N LEU A 566 28.66 -14.42 14.22
CA LEU A 566 28.48 -14.10 12.80
C LEU A 566 29.17 -12.77 12.48
N TYR A 567 29.76 -12.67 11.30
CA TYR A 567 30.45 -11.45 10.84
C TYR A 567 29.51 -10.47 10.14
N LYS A 568 28.41 -10.96 9.56
CA LYS A 568 27.37 -10.16 8.89
C LYS A 568 25.98 -10.65 9.24
N GLN A 569 24.98 -9.78 9.08
CA GLN A 569 23.56 -10.08 9.24
C GLN A 569 22.85 -10.24 7.89
N THR A 570 23.36 -9.55 6.87
CA THR A 570 22.80 -9.56 5.52
C THR A 570 23.86 -10.00 4.53
N TYR A 571 23.49 -10.84 3.58
CA TYR A 571 24.37 -11.37 2.54
C TYR A 571 23.74 -11.15 1.17
N CYS A 572 24.58 -11.02 0.14
CA CYS A 572 24.16 -11.03 -1.25
C CYS A 572 24.45 -12.39 -1.91
N PRO A 573 23.83 -12.70 -3.06
CA PRO A 573 24.22 -13.86 -3.86
C PRO A 573 25.69 -13.81 -4.28
N ASP A 574 26.33 -14.97 -4.37
CA ASP A 574 27.77 -15.19 -4.59
C ASP A 574 28.70 -14.64 -3.49
N GLU A 575 28.15 -14.14 -2.38
CA GLU A 575 28.95 -13.69 -1.24
C GLU A 575 29.33 -14.88 -0.33
N PRO A 576 30.59 -14.96 0.15
CA PRO A 576 30.99 -16.00 1.08
C PRO A 576 30.35 -15.78 2.46
N PHE A 577 29.64 -16.79 2.94
CA PHE A 577 29.17 -16.88 4.31
C PHE A 577 30.23 -17.53 5.20
N LYS A 578 30.46 -16.96 6.39
CA LYS A 578 31.32 -17.54 7.42
C LYS A 578 30.80 -17.22 8.82
N MET A 579 30.86 -18.18 9.74
CA MET A 579 30.60 -17.96 11.16
C MET A 579 31.39 -18.92 12.05
N GLN A 580 31.56 -18.56 13.32
CA GLN A 580 32.11 -19.45 14.35
C GLN A 580 30.99 -20.00 15.23
N LEU A 581 30.81 -21.31 15.26
CA LEU A 581 29.85 -22.01 16.11
C LEU A 581 30.57 -22.61 17.31
N ASN A 582 30.17 -22.20 18.51
CA ASN A 582 30.63 -22.77 19.77
C ASN A 582 29.46 -23.44 20.48
N MET A 583 29.64 -24.67 20.93
CA MET A 583 28.65 -25.40 21.71
C MET A 583 29.29 -26.03 22.94
N MET A 584 28.62 -25.95 24.08
CA MET A 584 29.08 -26.52 25.35
C MET A 584 27.99 -27.42 25.92
N ILE A 585 28.26 -28.71 26.04
CA ILE A 585 27.40 -29.66 26.73
C ILE A 585 27.43 -29.40 28.24
N LEU A 586 26.26 -29.36 28.87
CA LEU A 586 26.09 -29.05 30.30
C LEU A 586 26.17 -30.29 31.21
N HIS A 587 26.08 -31.48 30.64
CA HIS A 587 26.08 -32.74 31.37
C HIS A 587 27.27 -33.62 30.98
N SER A 588 28.03 -34.08 31.97
CA SER A 588 29.25 -34.88 31.77
C SER A 588 29.02 -36.26 31.14
N ASP A 589 27.77 -36.75 31.17
CA ASP A 589 27.36 -38.02 30.58
C ASP A 589 26.83 -37.89 29.13
N SER A 590 26.96 -36.70 28.54
CA SER A 590 26.39 -36.34 27.25
C SER A 590 27.46 -35.92 26.25
N LYS A 591 27.24 -36.21 24.96
CA LYS A 591 28.15 -35.82 23.87
C LYS A 591 27.42 -35.54 22.57
N ILE A 592 27.95 -34.62 21.78
CA ILE A 592 27.44 -34.34 20.42
C ILE A 592 27.89 -35.48 19.49
N THR A 593 26.97 -36.07 18.73
CA THR A 593 27.27 -37.17 17.80
C THR A 593 26.98 -36.86 16.34
N SER A 594 26.11 -35.89 16.08
CA SER A 594 25.82 -35.42 14.72
C SER A 594 25.43 -33.94 14.76
N LEU A 595 25.90 -33.20 13.76
CA LEU A 595 25.56 -31.81 13.56
C LEU A 595 25.35 -31.57 12.07
N VAL A 596 24.11 -31.29 11.68
CA VAL A 596 23.72 -31.00 10.29
C VAL A 596 23.17 -29.59 10.25
N TYR A 597 23.52 -28.81 9.23
CA TYR A 597 22.95 -27.49 9.01
C TYR A 597 22.22 -27.41 7.67
N ARG A 598 21.18 -26.59 7.63
CA ARG A 598 20.37 -26.31 6.45
C ARG A 598 20.21 -24.80 6.33
N PHE A 599 20.65 -24.24 5.22
CA PHE A 599 20.31 -22.87 4.85
C PHE A 599 18.93 -22.90 4.19
N ARG A 600 17.93 -22.33 4.85
CA ARG A 600 16.52 -22.45 4.43
C ARG A 600 15.97 -21.10 4.01
N LYS A 601 15.11 -21.14 3.00
CA LYS A 601 14.29 -20.04 2.53
C LYS A 601 12.85 -20.29 2.97
N HIS A 602 12.30 -19.37 3.73
CA HIS A 602 10.92 -19.41 4.18
C HIS A 602 10.08 -18.53 3.26
N HIS A 603 8.99 -19.09 2.74
CA HIS A 603 7.91 -18.32 2.15
C HIS A 603 6.68 -18.50 3.01
N GLU A 604 6.22 -17.41 3.59
CA GLU A 604 5.04 -17.41 4.43
C GLU A 604 3.96 -16.56 3.78
N GLY A 605 2.73 -17.06 3.82
CA GLY A 605 1.54 -16.40 3.34
C GLY A 605 0.52 -16.32 4.47
N LYS A 606 -0.08 -15.14 4.66
CA LYS A 606 -1.14 -14.93 5.63
C LYS A 606 -2.33 -14.21 5.02
N MET A 607 -3.53 -14.59 5.44
CA MET A 607 -4.76 -13.93 5.03
C MET A 607 -5.79 -13.97 6.17
N LEU A 608 -6.49 -12.88 6.37
CA LEU A 608 -7.59 -12.81 7.33
C LEU A 608 -8.81 -13.56 6.77
N VAL A 609 -9.41 -14.39 7.60
CA VAL A 609 -10.65 -15.14 7.35
C VAL A 609 -11.59 -14.98 8.53
N GLN A 610 -12.84 -15.42 8.41
CA GLN A 610 -13.84 -15.17 9.45
C GLN A 610 -13.46 -15.77 10.81
N GLN A 611 -12.71 -16.87 10.82
CA GLN A 611 -12.31 -17.58 12.05
C GLN A 611 -11.03 -17.02 12.70
N GLY A 612 -10.27 -16.15 12.02
CA GLY A 612 -8.97 -15.66 12.48
C GLY A 612 -8.01 -15.43 11.32
N THR A 613 -6.74 -15.80 11.50
CA THR A 613 -5.70 -15.67 10.46
C THR A 613 -5.39 -17.03 9.87
N ALA A 614 -5.64 -17.18 8.58
CA ALA A 614 -5.18 -18.33 7.81
C ALA A 614 -3.71 -18.14 7.43
N PHE A 615 -2.88 -19.12 7.77
CA PHE A 615 -1.45 -19.10 7.59
C PHE A 615 -1.00 -20.30 6.76
N ARG A 616 -0.05 -20.06 5.85
CA ARG A 616 0.66 -21.08 5.09
C ARG A 616 2.15 -20.79 5.08
N GLU A 617 2.94 -21.84 5.15
CA GLU A 617 4.38 -21.76 5.05
C GLU A 617 4.89 -22.79 4.03
N ASN A 618 5.89 -22.39 3.25
CA ASN A 618 6.70 -23.28 2.43
C ASN A 618 8.17 -23.02 2.72
N ILE A 619 8.85 -24.02 3.28
CA ILE A 619 10.27 -23.95 3.62
C ILE A 619 11.07 -24.73 2.57
N ARG A 620 11.95 -24.02 1.87
CA ARG A 620 12.86 -24.62 0.90
C ARG A 620 14.27 -24.70 1.47
N THR A 621 14.84 -25.90 1.52
CA THR A 621 16.26 -26.05 1.84
C THR A 621 17.09 -25.69 0.61
N VAL A 622 17.91 -24.65 0.73
CA VAL A 622 18.78 -24.12 -0.33
C VAL A 622 20.13 -24.83 -0.33
N ILE A 623 20.73 -24.98 0.86
CA ILE A 623 21.95 -25.75 1.10
C ILE A 623 21.69 -26.67 2.30
N GLN A 624 22.26 -27.87 2.25
CA GLN A 624 22.34 -28.77 3.39
C GLN A 624 23.72 -29.40 3.44
N ASP A 625 24.33 -29.42 4.63
CA ASP A 625 25.62 -30.05 4.84
C ASP A 625 25.78 -30.53 6.30
N ALA A 626 26.77 -31.39 6.55
CA ALA A 626 27.06 -31.95 7.85
C ALA A 626 28.44 -31.48 8.35
N VAL A 627 28.52 -31.07 9.60
CA VAL A 627 29.78 -30.66 10.23
C VAL A 627 30.57 -31.91 10.57
N THR A 628 31.82 -31.97 10.09
CA THR A 628 32.72 -33.08 10.41
C THR A 628 33.20 -32.92 11.85
N LEU A 629 32.70 -33.77 12.75
CA LEU A 629 33.09 -33.74 14.15
C LEU A 629 34.51 -34.31 14.35
N PRO A 630 35.34 -33.70 15.21
CA PRO A 630 36.68 -34.20 15.49
C PRO A 630 36.62 -35.59 16.14
N SER A 631 37.58 -36.46 15.81
CA SER A 631 37.66 -37.84 16.31
C SER A 631 38.10 -37.96 17.77
N THR A 632 38.17 -36.85 18.50
CA THR A 632 38.60 -36.77 19.91
C THR A 632 37.50 -37.24 20.86
N SER A 633 37.89 -37.81 22.01
CA SER A 633 36.96 -38.39 22.99
C SER A 633 36.08 -37.37 23.72
N ASP A 634 36.51 -36.10 23.81
CA ASP A 634 35.77 -35.04 24.51
C ASP A 634 35.00 -34.15 23.52
N LEU A 635 33.80 -34.60 23.12
CA LEU A 635 32.81 -33.82 22.36
C LEU A 635 31.84 -33.07 23.28
N THR A 636 32.31 -32.70 24.47
CA THR A 636 31.59 -31.87 25.45
C THR A 636 31.72 -30.38 25.13
N GLN A 637 32.74 -29.99 24.37
CA GLN A 637 32.90 -28.65 23.80
C GLN A 637 33.19 -28.77 22.31
N LEU A 638 32.42 -28.05 21.49
CA LEU A 638 32.57 -27.99 20.04
C LEU A 638 32.87 -26.55 19.65
N SER A 639 33.87 -26.33 18.81
CA SER A 639 34.18 -25.01 18.23
C SER A 639 34.54 -25.18 16.77
N GLU A 640 33.57 -24.94 15.89
CA GLU A 640 33.70 -25.21 14.45
C GLU A 640 33.38 -23.96 13.64
N THR A 641 34.09 -23.80 12.52
CA THR A 641 33.81 -22.74 11.55
C THR A 641 32.85 -23.27 10.48
N ILE A 642 31.69 -22.62 10.33
CA ILE A 642 30.74 -22.93 9.25
C ILE A 642 30.94 -21.93 8.13
N GLN A 643 31.09 -22.42 6.89
CA GLN A 643 31.30 -21.60 5.71
C GLN A 643 30.67 -22.21 4.46
N PHE A 644 30.13 -21.38 3.59
CA PHE A 644 29.62 -21.74 2.27
C PHE A 644 29.44 -20.47 1.42
N ASP A 645 29.29 -20.58 0.11
CA ASP A 645 28.94 -19.45 -0.74
C ASP A 645 27.43 -19.33 -0.90
N VAL A 646 26.87 -18.14 -0.72
CA VAL A 646 25.44 -17.91 -0.90
C VAL A 646 25.09 -18.13 -2.39
N PRO A 647 24.20 -19.08 -2.74
CA PRO A 647 23.97 -19.43 -4.14
C PRO A 647 23.32 -18.29 -4.93
N THR A 648 23.63 -18.16 -6.22
CA THR A 648 22.90 -17.26 -7.13
C THR A 648 21.49 -17.71 -7.46
N ARG A 649 21.27 -19.02 -7.50
CA ARG A 649 19.97 -19.61 -7.81
C ARG A 649 19.24 -19.93 -6.52
N LEU A 650 17.92 -19.95 -6.57
CA LEU A 650 17.03 -20.30 -5.46
C LEU A 650 16.96 -19.26 -4.33
N VAL A 651 17.88 -18.30 -4.29
CA VAL A 651 17.78 -17.13 -3.44
C VAL A 651 17.09 -15.98 -4.16
N SER A 652 16.35 -15.22 -3.38
CA SER A 652 15.76 -13.92 -3.71
C SER A 652 15.93 -13.00 -2.50
N PRO A 653 15.87 -11.68 -2.69
CA PRO A 653 15.89 -10.76 -1.56
C PRO A 653 14.82 -11.11 -0.53
N SER A 654 15.15 -10.93 0.74
CA SER A 654 14.18 -10.95 1.83
C SER A 654 13.25 -9.76 1.70
N PHE A 655 11.94 -9.97 1.86
CA PHE A 655 10.96 -8.90 1.72
C PHE A 655 9.68 -9.18 2.50
N LEU A 656 8.88 -8.12 2.65
CA LEU A 656 7.58 -8.12 3.26
C LEU A 656 6.57 -7.45 2.32
N SER A 657 5.41 -8.06 2.12
CA SER A 657 4.26 -7.46 1.44
C SER A 657 3.03 -7.44 2.36
N ARG A 658 1.82 -7.24 1.82
CA ARG A 658 0.58 -7.28 2.62
C ARG A 658 0.29 -8.70 3.10
N HIS A 659 0.43 -9.69 2.23
CA HIS A 659 0.03 -11.07 2.48
C HIS A 659 1.19 -12.05 2.51
N THR A 660 2.43 -11.62 2.22
CA THR A 660 3.57 -12.54 2.09
C THR A 660 4.82 -12.02 2.80
N ARG A 661 5.62 -12.96 3.30
CA ARG A 661 6.93 -12.70 3.90
C ARG A 661 7.93 -13.72 3.37
N VAL A 662 9.10 -13.25 2.94
CA VAL A 662 10.22 -14.10 2.53
C VAL A 662 11.44 -13.77 3.35
N HIS A 663 11.95 -14.76 4.07
CA HIS A 663 13.11 -14.63 4.95
C HIS A 663 13.95 -15.92 4.95
N TYR A 664 15.13 -15.87 5.57
CA TYR A 664 16.04 -17.01 5.60
C TYR A 664 16.48 -17.33 7.02
N ASP A 665 16.85 -18.58 7.22
CA ASP A 665 17.57 -18.99 8.41
C ASP A 665 18.66 -20.03 8.10
N LEU A 666 19.55 -20.18 9.06
CA LEU A 666 20.49 -21.29 9.14
C LEU A 666 20.03 -22.20 10.28
N CYS A 667 19.34 -23.27 9.93
CA CYS A 667 18.81 -24.25 10.87
C CYS A 667 19.83 -25.35 11.13
N PHE A 668 20.14 -25.59 12.39
CA PHE A 668 21.02 -26.64 12.87
C PHE A 668 20.21 -27.74 13.52
N GLN A 669 20.43 -28.97 13.09
CA GLN A 669 19.94 -30.19 13.71
C GLN A 669 21.09 -30.88 14.44
N VAL A 670 21.00 -30.93 15.76
CA VAL A 670 22.03 -31.45 16.66
C VAL A 670 21.54 -32.76 17.27
N THR A 671 22.35 -33.80 17.17
CA THR A 671 22.10 -35.07 17.90
C THR A 671 23.05 -35.17 19.08
N ILE A 672 22.49 -35.36 20.27
CA ILE A 672 23.21 -35.50 21.54
C ILE A 672 22.90 -36.88 22.11
N GLU A 673 23.92 -37.71 22.32
CA GLU A 673 23.80 -38.97 23.07
C GLU A 673 24.03 -38.70 24.55
N GLN A 674 23.17 -39.23 25.41
CA GLN A 674 23.26 -39.16 26.87
C GLN A 674 23.25 -40.56 27.48
N GLY A 675 24.13 -40.81 28.47
CA GLY A 675 24.14 -42.03 29.30
C GLY A 675 25.35 -42.95 29.08
N HIS A 676 25.66 -43.74 30.12
CA HIS A 676 26.85 -44.60 30.16
C HIS A 676 26.60 -46.03 29.61
N LEU A 677 25.70 -46.82 30.23
CA LEU A 677 25.41 -48.21 29.83
C LEU A 677 24.27 -48.30 28.80
N PHE A 678 23.24 -47.46 28.96
CA PHE A 678 22.10 -47.34 28.06
C PHE A 678 22.08 -45.94 27.49
N LYS A 679 22.42 -45.79 26.22
CA LYS A 679 22.48 -44.50 25.55
C LYS A 679 21.11 -44.09 25.05
N THR A 680 20.69 -42.87 25.37
CA THR A 680 19.52 -42.22 24.79
C THR A 680 19.96 -41.10 23.86
N SER A 681 19.43 -41.07 22.63
CA SER A 681 19.74 -40.05 21.64
C SER A 681 18.66 -38.97 21.61
N HIS A 682 19.07 -37.71 21.65
CA HIS A 682 18.18 -36.55 21.60
C HIS A 682 18.52 -35.69 20.39
N VAL A 683 17.52 -35.42 19.55
CA VAL A 683 17.63 -34.51 18.41
C VAL A 683 17.03 -33.17 18.79
N ASN A 684 17.81 -32.11 18.69
CA ASN A 684 17.37 -30.73 18.93
C ASN A 684 17.64 -29.88 17.70
N GLU A 685 16.81 -28.86 17.50
CA GLU A 685 16.98 -27.89 16.42
C GLU A 685 17.06 -26.47 16.96
N PHE A 686 17.89 -25.65 16.33
CA PHE A 686 17.89 -24.19 16.52
C PHE A 686 18.14 -23.50 15.18
N ALA A 687 17.61 -22.30 15.01
CA ALA A 687 17.71 -21.55 13.77
C ALA A 687 18.27 -20.15 14.02
N ILE A 688 19.24 -19.75 13.19
CA ILE A 688 19.84 -18.43 13.21
C ILE A 688 19.26 -17.62 12.04
N PRO A 689 18.56 -16.50 12.29
CA PRO A 689 17.96 -15.70 11.22
C PRO A 689 19.04 -15.05 10.34
N LEU A 690 18.79 -15.01 9.03
CA LEU A 690 19.63 -14.38 8.02
C LEU A 690 18.77 -13.55 7.06
N THR A 691 19.33 -12.45 6.56
CA THR A 691 18.69 -11.62 5.54
C THR A 691 19.47 -11.73 4.23
N ILE A 692 18.76 -11.84 3.11
CA ILE A 692 19.37 -11.79 1.78
C ILE A 692 19.01 -10.48 1.09
N ALA A 693 20.02 -9.76 0.62
CA ALA A 693 19.90 -8.57 -0.20
C ALA A 693 20.31 -8.87 -1.65
N ASN A 694 20.26 -7.89 -2.55
CA ASN A 694 20.76 -8.05 -3.92
C ASN A 694 21.66 -6.91 -4.42
N LEU A 695 21.99 -5.96 -3.54
CA LEU A 695 23.05 -4.99 -3.76
C LEU A 695 23.95 -4.93 -2.52
N PRO A 696 25.24 -5.21 -2.64
CA PRO A 696 26.19 -5.02 -1.55
C PRO A 696 26.26 -3.55 -1.08
N TYR A 697 26.48 -3.34 0.22
CA TYR A 697 26.53 -2.01 0.84
C TYR A 697 27.59 -1.08 0.23
N ASP A 698 28.77 -1.62 -0.11
CA ASP A 698 29.86 -0.89 -0.77
C ASP A 698 29.51 -0.43 -2.20
N GLN A 699 28.44 -0.98 -2.78
CA GLN A 699 27.92 -0.61 -4.10
C GLN A 699 26.71 0.33 -4.02
N LEU A 700 26.35 0.84 -2.83
CA LEU A 700 25.23 1.76 -2.66
C LEU A 700 25.32 2.99 -3.58
N LEU A 701 26.51 3.53 -3.81
CA LEU A 701 26.73 4.69 -4.68
C LEU A 701 26.82 4.35 -6.18
N ARG A 702 26.79 3.07 -6.55
CA ARG A 702 26.93 2.64 -7.95
C ARG A 702 25.65 2.83 -8.77
N ILE A 703 24.50 2.88 -8.10
CA ILE A 703 23.19 3.03 -8.73
C ILE A 703 22.76 4.50 -8.57
N PRO A 704 22.59 5.25 -9.68
CA PRO A 704 22.05 6.61 -9.63
C PRO A 704 20.69 6.65 -8.94
N ASP A 705 20.47 7.68 -8.12
CA ASP A 705 19.21 7.94 -7.41
C ASP A 705 18.73 6.80 -6.50
N LEU A 706 19.64 5.89 -6.10
CA LEU A 706 19.29 4.77 -5.25
C LEU A 706 18.71 5.21 -3.90
N THR A 707 19.28 6.27 -3.32
CA THR A 707 18.81 6.84 -2.04
C THR A 707 17.47 7.56 -2.17
N ALA A 708 17.00 7.83 -3.39
CA ALA A 708 15.68 8.38 -3.66
C ALA A 708 14.63 7.28 -3.88
N ILE A 709 15.00 6.00 -3.84
CA ILE A 709 14.02 4.91 -3.97
C ILE A 709 13.10 4.90 -2.75
N GLN A 710 11.79 5.01 -3.01
CA GLN A 710 10.78 4.94 -1.98
C GLN A 710 10.21 3.52 -1.83
N HIS A 711 9.70 3.21 -0.64
CA HIS A 711 8.92 2.00 -0.45
C HIS A 711 7.54 2.14 -1.13
N TYR A 712 7.03 1.08 -1.77
CA TYR A 712 5.77 1.19 -2.51
C TYR A 712 4.61 1.72 -1.65
N ARG A 713 4.49 1.35 -0.38
CA ARG A 713 3.42 1.88 0.50
C ARG A 713 3.49 3.40 0.75
N GLN A 714 4.63 4.04 0.51
CA GLN A 714 4.84 5.48 0.77
C GLN A 714 4.75 6.34 -0.51
N SER A 715 4.94 5.73 -1.69
CA SER A 715 4.91 6.44 -2.96
C SER A 715 3.58 6.27 -3.69
N THR A 716 3.08 7.35 -4.29
CA THR A 716 1.92 7.34 -5.19
C THR A 716 2.32 7.32 -6.68
N GLU A 717 3.60 7.16 -7.00
CA GLU A 717 4.06 7.11 -8.40
C GLU A 717 3.64 5.81 -9.09
N CYS A 718 3.15 5.93 -10.33
CA CYS A 718 2.80 4.80 -11.17
C CYS A 718 3.76 4.66 -12.37
N PRO A 719 3.92 3.46 -12.94
CA PRO A 719 4.63 3.30 -14.20
C PRO A 719 4.00 4.13 -15.32
N LEU A 720 4.87 4.83 -16.05
CA LEU A 720 4.48 5.78 -17.08
C LEU A 720 4.85 5.22 -18.45
N PHE A 721 3.83 4.98 -19.27
CA PHE A 721 4.05 4.81 -20.71
C PHE A 721 4.34 6.17 -21.34
N PHE A 722 5.21 6.16 -22.34
CA PHE A 722 5.59 7.36 -23.07
C PHE A 722 5.91 7.00 -24.52
N ASP A 723 6.13 8.04 -25.33
CA ASP A 723 6.47 7.90 -26.74
C ASP A 723 7.72 7.02 -26.93
N PRO A 724 7.61 5.89 -27.66
CA PRO A 724 8.73 4.97 -27.85
C PRO A 724 9.92 5.58 -28.61
N GLU A 725 9.74 6.68 -29.34
CA GLU A 725 10.83 7.38 -30.04
C GLU A 725 11.73 8.18 -29.09
N LEU A 726 11.26 8.47 -27.87
CA LEU A 726 12.03 9.20 -26.86
C LEU A 726 12.96 8.28 -26.07
N GLU A 727 14.10 8.81 -25.63
CA GLU A 727 15.03 8.09 -24.74
C GLU A 727 14.49 7.98 -23.31
N GLU A 728 13.85 9.04 -22.82
CA GLU A 728 13.23 9.14 -21.49
C GLU A 728 11.84 9.80 -21.58
N PRO A 729 10.93 9.53 -20.62
CA PRO A 729 9.65 10.22 -20.59
C PRO A 729 9.85 11.73 -20.41
N PRO A 730 8.98 12.57 -20.99
CA PRO A 730 9.00 14.00 -20.72
C PRO A 730 8.82 14.27 -19.22
N ALA A 731 9.39 15.38 -18.73
CA ALA A 731 9.25 15.79 -17.33
C ALA A 731 7.75 15.83 -16.95
N PRO A 732 7.36 15.38 -15.75
CA PRO A 732 5.96 15.24 -15.37
C PRO A 732 5.24 16.59 -15.46
N GLN A 733 4.41 16.73 -16.50
CA GLN A 733 3.52 17.86 -16.70
C GLN A 733 2.26 17.65 -15.85
N GLY A 734 1.69 18.75 -15.34
CA GLY A 734 0.49 18.70 -14.52
C GLY A 734 0.70 18.96 -13.03
N LEU A 735 -0.39 19.30 -12.36
CA LEU A 735 -0.43 19.65 -10.95
C LEU A 735 -0.56 18.38 -10.08
N PRO A 736 0.12 18.30 -8.91
CA PRO A 736 -0.21 17.34 -7.85
C PRO A 736 -1.69 17.44 -7.48
N SER A 737 -2.36 16.32 -7.20
CA SER A 737 -3.80 16.34 -6.90
C SER A 737 -4.16 17.19 -5.67
N GLU A 738 -3.18 17.42 -4.79
CA GLU A 738 -3.29 18.28 -3.60
C GLU A 738 -3.46 19.77 -3.93
N LEU A 739 -3.06 20.21 -5.12
CA LEU A 739 -3.19 21.60 -5.56
C LEU A 739 -4.53 21.90 -6.25
N ILE A 740 -5.38 20.89 -6.47
CA ILE A 740 -6.70 21.03 -7.13
C ILE A 740 -7.63 21.96 -6.38
N GLY A 741 -7.80 21.75 -5.07
CA GLY A 741 -8.75 22.53 -4.26
C GLY A 741 -8.46 24.03 -4.35
N PRO A 742 -7.23 24.47 -4.06
CA PRO A 742 -6.82 25.87 -4.18
C PRO A 742 -6.91 26.43 -5.61
N LEU A 743 -6.49 25.68 -6.63
CA LEU A 743 -6.51 26.16 -8.03
C LEU A 743 -7.90 26.20 -8.65
N THR A 744 -8.76 25.22 -8.35
CA THR A 744 -10.15 25.20 -8.84
C THR A 744 -10.95 26.34 -8.21
N ALA A 745 -10.73 26.63 -6.92
CA ALA A 745 -11.31 27.80 -6.26
C ALA A 745 -10.79 29.13 -6.85
N ALA A 746 -9.52 29.20 -7.26
CA ALA A 746 -8.93 30.37 -7.89
C ALA A 746 -9.42 30.59 -9.35
N LEU A 747 -9.60 29.51 -10.13
CA LEU A 747 -10.07 29.56 -11.52
C LEU A 747 -11.59 29.77 -11.64
N MET A 748 -12.35 29.38 -10.61
CA MET A 748 -13.80 29.64 -10.50
C MET A 748 -14.13 30.99 -9.85
N SER A 749 -13.11 31.79 -9.50
CA SER A 749 -13.33 33.16 -8.99
C SER A 749 -13.84 34.05 -10.13
N PRO A 750 -15.03 34.69 -9.99
CA PRO A 750 -15.61 35.48 -11.06
C PRO A 750 -14.83 36.79 -11.19
N ASN A 751 -13.87 36.84 -12.11
CA ASN A 751 -13.42 38.10 -12.66
C ASN A 751 -14.51 38.60 -13.62
N SER A 752 -14.97 39.80 -13.31
CA SER A 752 -16.11 40.50 -13.89
C SER A 752 -16.08 40.64 -15.42
N SER A 753 -17.30 40.78 -15.96
CA SER A 753 -17.74 41.29 -17.27
C SER A 753 -17.56 40.39 -18.48
N GLU A 754 -18.56 39.54 -18.76
CA GLU A 754 -19.43 39.64 -19.96
C GLU A 754 -20.57 38.60 -19.89
N GLU A 755 -21.79 39.06 -20.15
CA GLU A 755 -23.01 38.24 -20.24
C GLU A 755 -22.99 37.39 -21.52
N GLN A 756 -22.44 36.19 -21.47
CA GLN A 756 -22.87 35.10 -22.35
C GLN A 756 -22.92 33.79 -21.56
N PRO A 757 -24.03 33.02 -21.62
CA PRO A 757 -24.02 31.67 -21.07
C PRO A 757 -22.94 30.86 -21.80
N PRO A 758 -22.10 30.09 -21.07
CA PRO A 758 -21.08 29.27 -21.71
C PRO A 758 -21.75 28.35 -22.74
N SER A 759 -21.20 28.33 -23.96
CA SER A 759 -21.68 27.44 -25.02
C SER A 759 -21.70 26.00 -24.49
N TYR A 760 -22.86 25.34 -24.61
CA TYR A 760 -23.08 23.97 -24.13
C TYR A 760 -22.09 22.95 -24.74
N PHE A 761 -21.35 23.35 -25.78
CA PHE A 761 -20.41 22.52 -26.53
C PHE A 761 -18.94 22.89 -26.37
N SER A 762 -18.59 23.90 -25.59
CA SER A 762 -17.19 24.24 -25.31
C SER A 762 -16.83 23.81 -23.89
N LEU A 763 -16.47 22.54 -23.72
CA LEU A 763 -15.75 22.11 -22.53
C LEU A 763 -14.32 22.67 -22.65
N PRO A 764 -13.82 23.43 -21.66
CA PRO A 764 -12.42 23.81 -21.64
C PRO A 764 -11.59 22.54 -21.44
N GLU A 765 -10.90 22.09 -22.50
CA GLU A 765 -9.77 21.18 -22.33
C GLU A 765 -8.72 21.93 -21.51
N LEU A 766 -8.37 21.39 -20.34
CA LEU A 766 -7.28 21.95 -19.56
C LEU A 766 -6.01 21.85 -20.40
N PRO A 767 -5.25 22.94 -20.56
CA PRO A 767 -3.95 22.85 -21.19
C PRO A 767 -3.09 21.76 -20.51
N PRO A 768 -2.21 21.05 -21.22
CA PRO A 768 -1.45 19.90 -20.67
C PRO A 768 -0.71 20.18 -19.36
N GLN A 769 -0.29 21.43 -19.15
CA GLN A 769 0.35 21.90 -17.92
C GLN A 769 -0.57 21.92 -16.68
N PHE A 770 -1.88 21.88 -16.86
CA PHE A 770 -2.91 21.88 -15.81
C PHE A 770 -3.64 20.53 -15.70
N GLU A 771 -3.27 19.54 -16.52
CA GLU A 771 -3.76 18.18 -16.36
C GLU A 771 -3.28 17.58 -15.03
N LEU A 772 -4.02 16.61 -14.50
CA LEU A 772 -3.69 15.99 -13.24
C LEU A 772 -2.60 14.95 -13.41
N ARG A 773 -1.59 14.99 -12.52
CA ARG A 773 -0.63 13.90 -12.45
C ARG A 773 -1.36 12.61 -12.10
N LYS A 774 -1.15 11.56 -12.89
CA LYS A 774 -1.76 10.25 -12.69
C LYS A 774 -1.16 9.59 -11.45
N GLU A 775 -1.89 9.66 -10.34
CA GLU A 775 -1.51 9.02 -9.08
C GLU A 775 -1.94 7.55 -9.02
N ARG A 776 -1.11 6.74 -8.38
CA ARG A 776 -1.38 5.32 -8.15
C ARG A 776 -2.55 5.15 -7.19
N LYS A 777 -3.51 4.32 -7.59
CA LYS A 777 -4.60 3.85 -6.74
C LYS A 777 -4.49 2.34 -6.56
N GLU A 778 -4.38 1.90 -5.31
CA GLU A 778 -4.42 0.49 -4.94
C GLU A 778 -5.88 0.02 -4.88
N ARG A 779 -6.18 -1.15 -5.43
CA ARG A 779 -7.53 -1.73 -5.42
C ARG A 779 -7.46 -3.17 -4.92
N THR A 780 -8.23 -3.48 -3.89
CA THR A 780 -8.37 -4.85 -3.38
C THR A 780 -9.75 -5.41 -3.68
N VAL A 781 -9.79 -6.61 -4.22
CA VAL A 781 -11.01 -7.38 -4.48
C VAL A 781 -10.99 -8.63 -3.62
N PHE A 782 -12.10 -8.88 -2.92
CA PHE A 782 -12.29 -10.06 -2.09
C PHE A 782 -13.38 -10.96 -2.67
N MET A 783 -13.11 -12.26 -2.75
CA MET A 783 -14.00 -13.27 -3.31
C MET A 783 -14.00 -14.51 -2.41
N THR A 784 -15.19 -15.02 -2.10
CA THR A 784 -15.37 -16.28 -1.35
C THR A 784 -16.23 -17.22 -2.19
N ARG A 785 -15.80 -18.47 -2.34
CA ARG A 785 -16.54 -19.52 -3.07
C ARG A 785 -16.43 -20.87 -2.39
N GLN A 786 -17.44 -21.72 -2.56
CA GLN A 786 -17.38 -23.11 -2.10
C GLN A 786 -16.30 -23.87 -2.90
N ALA A 787 -15.50 -24.71 -2.26
CA ALA A 787 -14.39 -25.39 -2.91
C ALA A 787 -14.84 -26.42 -3.96
N ARG A 788 -16.08 -26.92 -3.85
CA ARG A 788 -16.65 -27.91 -4.78
C ARG A 788 -16.88 -27.26 -6.16
N GLY A 789 -16.03 -27.61 -7.13
CA GLY A 789 -16.10 -27.09 -8.51
C GLY A 789 -15.17 -25.92 -8.83
N ALA A 790 -14.32 -25.49 -7.88
CA ALA A 790 -13.31 -24.47 -8.15
C ALA A 790 -12.11 -25.05 -8.93
N TYR A 791 -11.79 -24.49 -10.11
CA TYR A 791 -10.65 -24.90 -10.94
C TYR A 791 -9.28 -24.83 -10.24
N HIS A 792 -9.15 -24.06 -9.16
CA HIS A 792 -7.92 -23.96 -8.35
C HIS A 792 -8.02 -24.65 -6.98
N GLY A 793 -9.18 -25.21 -6.63
CA GLY A 793 -9.41 -25.83 -5.31
C GLY A 793 -8.71 -27.18 -5.10
N GLN A 794 -8.18 -27.80 -6.15
CA GLN A 794 -7.48 -29.09 -6.06
C GLN A 794 -5.97 -28.94 -5.74
N GLU A 795 -5.35 -27.81 -6.05
CA GLU A 795 -3.92 -27.56 -5.79
C GLU A 795 -3.66 -26.85 -4.45
N LEU A 796 -4.71 -26.26 -3.86
CA LEU A 796 -4.64 -25.57 -2.58
C LEU A 796 -4.87 -26.55 -1.43
N GLY A 797 -3.76 -26.93 -0.76
CA GLY A 797 -3.82 -27.58 0.54
C GLY A 797 -4.54 -26.73 1.60
N GLU A 798 -5.02 -27.37 2.66
CA GLU A 798 -5.69 -26.71 3.79
C GLU A 798 -4.72 -25.73 4.48
N ALA A 799 -5.19 -24.51 4.75
CA ALA A 799 -4.41 -23.52 5.49
C ALA A 799 -4.51 -23.77 7.00
N THR A 800 -3.43 -23.48 7.73
CA THR A 800 -3.50 -23.51 9.20
C THR A 800 -4.22 -22.27 9.69
N ILE A 801 -5.35 -22.44 10.37
CA ILE A 801 -6.09 -21.33 10.97
C ILE A 801 -5.53 -21.09 12.37
N ILE A 802 -5.20 -19.85 12.70
CA ILE A 802 -4.95 -19.40 14.07
C ILE A 802 -6.24 -18.72 14.55
N PRO A 803 -7.09 -19.41 15.34
CA PRO A 803 -8.41 -18.87 15.68
C PRO A 803 -8.28 -17.65 16.60
N GLY A 804 -9.09 -16.62 16.33
CA GLY A 804 -9.16 -15.41 17.17
C GLY A 804 -7.97 -14.45 17.06
N LEU A 805 -6.95 -14.77 16.25
CA LEU A 805 -5.89 -13.84 15.88
C LEU A 805 -6.29 -13.11 14.59
N TYR A 806 -6.46 -11.79 14.65
CA TYR A 806 -6.79 -10.94 13.50
C TYR A 806 -5.67 -9.91 13.30
N ASP A 807 -4.52 -10.39 12.86
CA ASP A 807 -3.35 -9.54 12.66
C ASP A 807 -3.25 -9.10 11.21
N GLU A 808 -3.49 -7.81 10.96
CA GLU A 808 -3.31 -7.22 9.63
C GLU A 808 -1.81 -7.07 9.29
N ASP A 809 -0.92 -6.98 10.28
CA ASP A 809 0.52 -6.74 10.13
C ASP A 809 1.37 -8.00 10.41
N TRP A 810 2.57 -8.05 9.81
CA TRP A 810 3.42 -9.26 9.75
C TRP A 810 4.43 -9.39 10.89
#